data_AF-M7PE41-F1
#
_entry.id   AF-M7PE41-F1
#
_cell.length_a   1.000
_cell.length_b   1.000
_cell.length_c   1.000
_cell.angle_alpha   90.00
_cell.angle_beta   90.00
_cell.angle_gamma   90.00
#
_symmetry.space_group_name_H-M   'P 1'
#
loop_
_entity.id
_entity.type
_entity.pdbx_description
1 polymer ?
#
loop_
_entity_poly.entity_id
_entity_poly.type
_entity_poly.pdbx_seq_one_letter_code
_entity_poly.pdbx_strand_id
1 'polypeptide(L)'
;MKAYRIRAFGLSDSEEIMLKSVLRLAADQLEQPWQLVTDQHFDFAVYNFDNELAELAWQARGKQLTAAFSHQRKTHRAVDVILKRPLRASDLANILNFISQQLEQRHATVSVAEDSTETADASWLMRLSKQLIRRFRPESKRPDLHFDITVQFDTQSSALLDPEKLRRWTSELSGDSAQKINSLSSNLRATNRTLIKPLRRLQINEIYRQAITDTLFERDIAAVRRDFSLNSDHLKTINRMLGLLDELSLSYQLIAQADIDAGYFPETDRRLLFCLNRVCEANSLSSLYSCHHYRPTPAHKVRQCHQIWLYLEYAGCLGRDVRISADMQSNNFHSIHSLLMLLLICDPYSLNRFEAFRLYRLLEPLAAQVETGLFSSQDLTVKNAFLLTGHFCMDCSSHQAPTAMSRISADQLHCPDTRHFLTSTVTSSLKTLLEDKAMSPVDKQLLRQISPRIEGNYERKYHRQTQIPPQNIGLITGLADIHQYLMQPSALEQQWQLLNHGSGGMLISFDGDLNDIMQPGSLVAIANSLDACQLAITRWLQTQPGGKTSLGLEIITGTPVAKYCVSSHELHQPLIEVVEKDDALNANLFAAKGVYLTDKALTVIDLDNHQEVITMAKAVASTLDYDQFIGRRKAKHTFH
;
A
#
# COMPACT_ATOMS: atom_id res chain seq x y z
N MET A 1 35.50 31.02 -9.66
CA MET A 1 34.21 30.34 -9.46
C MET A 1 33.11 31.23 -10.02
N LYS A 2 32.24 30.70 -10.89
CA LYS A 2 31.15 31.48 -11.50
C LYS A 2 30.01 31.56 -10.49
N ALA A 3 29.62 32.77 -10.09
CA ALA A 3 28.47 32.96 -9.22
C ALA A 3 27.18 32.96 -10.04
N TYR A 4 26.25 32.05 -9.69
CA TYR A 4 24.94 31.96 -10.33
C TYR A 4 23.99 33.05 -9.80
N ARG A 5 23.11 33.52 -10.67
CA ARG A 5 22.28 34.71 -10.43
C ARG A 5 20.80 34.34 -10.37
N ILE A 6 20.14 34.66 -9.27
CA ILE A 6 18.70 34.52 -9.05
C ILE A 6 18.04 35.87 -9.28
N ARG A 7 16.96 35.92 -10.06
CA ARG A 7 16.09 37.10 -10.12
C ARG A 7 14.72 36.78 -9.56
N ALA A 8 14.24 37.63 -8.65
CA ALA A 8 12.92 37.52 -8.06
C ALA A 8 11.94 38.49 -8.76
N PHE A 9 10.73 38.02 -9.06
CA PHE A 9 9.66 38.78 -9.69
C PHE A 9 8.39 38.73 -8.85
N GLY A 10 7.83 39.91 -8.54
CA GLY A 10 6.59 40.07 -7.78
C GLY A 10 6.69 39.73 -6.29
N LEU A 11 7.89 39.51 -5.76
CA LEU A 11 8.11 39.39 -4.31
C LEU A 11 7.96 40.77 -3.65
N SER A 12 7.38 40.83 -2.45
CA SER A 12 7.39 42.05 -1.63
C SER A 12 8.79 42.30 -1.05
N ASP A 13 9.05 43.52 -0.56
CA ASP A 13 10.33 43.86 0.09
C ASP A 13 10.65 42.92 1.27
N SER A 14 9.63 42.54 2.05
CA SER A 14 9.79 41.60 3.17
C SER A 14 10.11 40.18 2.71
N GLU A 15 9.56 39.75 1.57
CA GLU A 15 9.83 38.45 0.96
C GLU A 15 11.22 38.39 0.32
N GLU A 16 11.66 39.48 -0.32
CA GLU A 16 13.00 39.57 -0.88
C GLU A 16 14.07 39.58 0.23
N ILE A 17 13.82 40.29 1.33
CA ILE A 17 14.68 40.25 2.53
C ILE A 17 14.71 38.84 3.11
N MET A 18 13.57 38.14 3.20
CA MET A 18 13.52 36.77 3.67
C MET A 18 14.31 35.83 2.76
N LEU A 19 14.13 35.92 1.44
CA LEU A 19 14.86 35.09 0.48
C LEU A 19 16.37 35.36 0.55
N LYS A 20 16.81 36.63 0.67
CA LYS A 20 18.21 36.99 0.92
C LYS A 20 18.74 36.39 2.22
N SER A 21 17.97 36.45 3.30
CA SER A 21 18.35 35.88 4.59
C SER A 21 18.48 34.36 4.54
N VAL A 22 17.54 33.67 3.90
CA VAL A 22 17.56 32.21 3.75
C VAL A 22 18.71 31.78 2.83
N LEU A 23 18.97 32.53 1.76
CA LEU A 23 20.12 32.29 0.87
C LEU A 23 21.46 32.44 1.60
N ARG A 24 21.58 33.46 2.47
CA ARG A 24 22.78 33.65 3.31
C ARG A 24 22.97 32.51 4.31
N LEU A 25 21.89 32.02 4.92
CA LEU A 25 21.94 30.87 5.83
C LEU A 25 22.25 29.56 5.10
N ALA A 26 21.89 29.46 3.82
CA ALA A 26 22.18 28.31 2.96
C ALA A 26 23.61 28.32 2.41
N ALA A 27 24.37 29.41 2.55
CA ALA A 27 25.65 29.62 1.87
C ALA A 27 26.67 28.49 2.10
N ASP A 28 26.76 27.99 3.34
CA ASP A 28 27.71 26.93 3.71
C ASP A 28 27.35 25.54 3.13
N GLN A 29 26.14 25.40 2.57
CA GLN A 29 25.64 24.16 1.95
C GLN A 29 25.61 24.23 0.42
N LEU A 30 25.97 25.37 -0.17
CA LEU A 30 25.95 25.57 -1.61
C LEU A 30 27.27 25.12 -2.25
N GLU A 31 27.19 24.34 -3.33
CA GLU A 31 28.35 23.91 -4.10
C GLU A 31 28.95 25.06 -4.93
N GLN A 32 28.11 26.03 -5.31
CA GLN A 32 28.49 27.22 -6.06
C GLN A 32 27.84 28.46 -5.43
N PRO A 33 28.48 29.64 -5.47
CA PRO A 33 27.89 30.85 -4.89
C PRO A 33 26.68 31.32 -5.70
N TRP A 34 25.59 31.64 -5.01
CA TRP A 34 24.35 32.18 -5.58
C TRP A 34 24.09 33.59 -5.08
N GLN A 35 23.63 34.49 -5.95
CA GLN A 35 23.33 35.88 -5.61
C GLN A 35 22.00 36.34 -6.20
N LEU A 36 21.26 37.15 -5.45
CA LEU A 36 20.05 37.83 -5.94
C LEU A 36 20.44 39.08 -6.72
N VAL A 37 19.94 39.20 -7.95
CA VAL A 37 20.23 40.31 -8.87
C VAL A 37 18.94 40.96 -9.38
N THR A 38 19.04 42.24 -9.73
CA THR A 38 17.96 43.01 -10.38
C THR A 38 18.14 43.15 -11.90
N ASP A 39 19.32 42.76 -12.41
CA ASP A 39 19.70 42.90 -13.82
C ASP A 39 18.94 41.95 -14.76
N GLN A 40 18.94 42.24 -16.05
CA GLN A 40 18.33 41.38 -17.10
C GLN A 40 19.06 40.05 -17.30
N HIS A 41 20.29 39.91 -16.80
CA HIS A 41 21.09 38.69 -16.93
C HIS A 41 21.08 37.88 -15.64
N PHE A 42 20.26 36.83 -15.61
CA PHE A 42 20.11 35.88 -14.51
C PHE A 42 19.98 34.45 -15.03
N ASP A 43 20.35 33.47 -14.19
CA ASP A 43 20.36 32.04 -14.53
C ASP A 43 19.08 31.32 -14.05
N PHE A 44 18.45 31.85 -13.00
CA PHE A 44 17.25 31.29 -12.37
C PHE A 44 16.26 32.40 -11.99
N ALA A 45 14.97 32.22 -12.30
CA ALA A 45 13.92 33.17 -11.96
C ALA A 45 12.93 32.61 -10.94
N VAL A 46 12.62 33.39 -9.92
CA VAL A 46 11.62 33.07 -8.89
C VAL A 46 10.44 34.03 -9.02
N TYR A 47 9.23 33.49 -9.18
CA TYR A 47 8.01 34.25 -9.38
C TYR A 47 7.06 34.09 -8.20
N ASN A 48 6.53 35.19 -7.68
CA ASN A 48 5.36 35.17 -6.82
C ASN A 48 4.11 35.56 -7.61
N PHE A 49 3.34 34.56 -8.06
CA PHE A 49 2.13 34.76 -8.88
C PHE A 49 0.96 35.39 -8.12
N ASP A 50 1.09 35.64 -6.82
CA ASP A 50 0.10 36.42 -6.07
C ASP A 50 0.20 37.94 -6.39
N ASN A 51 1.16 38.34 -7.25
CA ASN A 51 1.43 39.72 -7.66
C ASN A 51 1.34 39.89 -9.19
N GLU A 52 0.60 40.91 -9.65
CA GLU A 52 0.41 41.22 -11.08
C GLU A 52 1.73 41.51 -11.83
N LEU A 53 2.74 42.05 -11.13
CA LEU A 53 4.06 42.28 -11.70
C LEU A 53 4.79 40.98 -12.08
N ALA A 54 4.55 39.89 -11.34
CA ALA A 54 5.11 38.58 -11.69
C ALA A 54 4.42 37.99 -12.91
N GLU A 55 3.12 38.23 -13.11
CA GLU A 55 2.37 37.76 -14.28
C GLU A 55 2.84 38.46 -15.56
N LEU A 56 3.09 39.76 -15.51
CA LEU A 56 3.68 40.49 -16.64
C LEU A 56 5.10 39.99 -16.98
N ALA A 57 5.93 39.76 -15.96
CA ALA A 57 7.28 39.22 -16.14
C ALA A 57 7.26 37.77 -16.69
N TRP A 58 6.28 36.97 -16.28
CA TRP A 58 6.10 35.59 -16.73
C TRP A 58 5.74 35.48 -18.21
N GLN A 59 4.97 36.43 -18.74
CA GLN A 59 4.66 36.49 -20.18
C GLN A 59 5.87 36.82 -21.03
N ALA A 60 6.82 37.60 -20.49
CA ALA A 60 8.06 37.99 -21.17
C ALA A 60 9.25 37.05 -20.90
N ARG A 61 9.02 35.86 -20.31
CA ARG A 61 10.10 34.98 -19.85
C ARG A 61 10.93 34.37 -20.99
N GLY A 62 12.24 34.24 -20.76
CA GLY A 62 13.16 33.50 -21.63
C GLY A 62 13.23 32.00 -21.32
N LYS A 63 14.24 31.31 -21.86
CA LYS A 63 14.49 29.85 -21.67
C LYS A 63 15.18 29.50 -20.33
N GLN A 64 15.19 30.41 -19.36
CA GLN A 64 15.82 30.21 -18.05
C GLN A 64 15.00 29.25 -17.18
N LEU A 65 15.63 28.64 -16.18
CA LEU A 65 14.92 27.82 -15.19
C LEU A 65 14.08 28.72 -14.30
N THR A 66 12.88 28.25 -13.94
CA THR A 66 11.86 29.03 -13.26
C THR A 66 11.33 28.34 -12.01
N ALA A 67 11.00 29.12 -10.99
CA ALA A 67 10.32 28.62 -9.80
C ALA A 67 9.16 29.50 -9.37
N ALA A 68 8.13 28.87 -8.81
CA ALA A 68 7.05 29.58 -8.12
C ALA A 68 7.33 29.66 -6.62
N PHE A 69 7.16 30.84 -6.05
CA PHE A 69 7.28 31.07 -4.61
C PHE A 69 5.89 31.17 -3.97
N SER A 70 5.41 30.06 -3.41
CA SER A 70 3.99 29.92 -3.01
C SER A 70 3.79 29.21 -1.67
N HIS A 71 2.66 29.49 -1.02
CA HIS A 71 2.17 28.71 0.13
C HIS A 71 1.56 27.36 -0.28
N GLN A 72 1.17 27.22 -1.55
CA GLN A 72 0.51 26.03 -2.09
C GLN A 72 1.53 25.09 -2.74
N ARG A 73 1.27 23.77 -2.67
CA ARG A 73 2.12 22.73 -3.30
C ARG A 73 1.88 22.56 -4.80
N LYS A 74 0.91 23.27 -5.37
CA LYS A 74 0.57 23.27 -6.78
C LYS A 74 0.45 24.71 -7.23
N THR A 75 0.87 25.00 -8.44
CA THR A 75 0.54 26.26 -9.12
C THR A 75 -0.11 25.92 -10.46
N HIS A 76 -1.03 26.77 -10.93
CA HIS A 76 -1.65 26.61 -12.25
C HIS A 76 -0.65 26.91 -13.40
N ARG A 77 0.60 27.24 -13.09
CA ARG A 77 1.65 27.60 -14.02
C ARG A 77 2.68 26.48 -14.12
N ALA A 78 3.18 26.23 -15.32
CA ALA A 78 4.22 25.25 -15.58
C ALA A 78 5.60 25.82 -15.22
N VAL A 79 5.88 25.95 -13.92
CA VAL A 79 7.20 26.28 -13.38
C VAL A 79 8.04 25.01 -13.20
N ASP A 80 9.37 25.14 -13.28
CA ASP A 80 10.29 24.01 -13.14
C ASP A 80 10.41 23.55 -11.67
N VAL A 81 10.30 24.49 -10.72
CA VAL A 81 10.42 24.20 -9.27
C VAL A 81 9.36 24.97 -8.47
N ILE A 82 8.91 24.44 -7.33
CA ILE A 82 8.05 25.17 -6.37
C ILE A 82 8.83 25.39 -5.07
N LEU A 83 9.10 26.64 -4.75
CA LEU A 83 9.67 27.09 -3.48
C LEU A 83 8.53 27.33 -2.49
N LYS A 84 8.32 26.36 -1.59
CA LYS A 84 7.24 26.40 -0.61
C LYS A 84 7.56 27.40 0.53
N ARG A 85 6.56 28.17 0.95
CA ARG A 85 6.61 29.01 2.15
C ARG A 85 6.12 28.25 3.41
N PRO A 86 6.78 28.37 4.57
CA PRO A 86 8.05 29.05 4.80
C PRO A 86 9.23 28.28 4.21
N LEU A 87 10.20 29.01 3.64
CA LEU A 87 11.36 28.45 2.96
C LEU A 87 12.47 28.13 3.97
N ARG A 88 12.93 26.87 4.02
CA ARG A 88 14.06 26.46 4.87
C ARG A 88 15.37 26.58 4.10
N ALA A 89 16.45 26.94 4.81
CA ALA A 89 17.78 27.09 4.21
C ALA A 89 18.29 25.79 3.55
N SER A 90 18.04 24.64 4.18
CA SER A 90 18.39 23.32 3.63
C SER A 90 17.65 23.01 2.33
N ASP A 91 16.37 23.35 2.26
CA ASP A 91 15.52 23.07 1.09
C ASP A 91 15.95 23.96 -0.09
N LEU A 92 16.27 25.24 0.19
CA LEU A 92 16.79 26.16 -0.80
C LEU A 92 18.18 25.73 -1.31
N ALA A 93 19.10 25.33 -0.43
CA ALA A 93 20.44 24.88 -0.81
C ALA A 93 20.38 23.69 -1.78
N ASN A 94 19.56 22.69 -1.46
CA ASN A 94 19.38 21.50 -2.28
C ASN A 94 18.84 21.84 -3.68
N ILE A 95 17.85 22.74 -3.75
CA ILE A 95 17.26 23.18 -5.02
C ILE A 95 18.30 23.93 -5.86
N LEU A 96 19.06 24.84 -5.25
CA LEU A 96 20.07 25.62 -5.95
C LEU A 96 21.25 24.77 -6.43
N ASN A 97 21.69 23.79 -5.67
CA ASN A 97 22.73 22.84 -6.11
C ASN A 97 22.26 21.99 -7.31
N PHE A 98 21.00 21.53 -7.28
CA PHE A 98 20.40 20.85 -8.43
C PHE A 98 20.36 21.74 -9.67
N ILE A 99 19.97 23.01 -9.51
CA ILE A 99 19.90 23.97 -10.62
C ILE A 99 21.30 24.27 -11.17
N SER A 100 22.33 24.43 -10.33
CA SER A 100 23.71 24.64 -10.80
C SER A 100 24.19 23.47 -11.65
N GLN A 101 23.90 22.23 -11.23
CA GLN A 101 24.27 21.04 -12.00
C GLN A 101 23.59 21.01 -13.38
N GLN A 102 22.32 21.41 -13.47
CA GLN A 102 21.58 21.51 -14.74
C GLN A 102 22.12 22.61 -15.65
N LEU A 103 22.53 23.76 -15.08
CA LEU A 103 23.13 24.86 -15.84
C LEU A 103 24.50 24.47 -16.41
N GLU A 104 25.31 23.73 -15.65
CA GLU A 104 26.60 23.22 -16.12
C GLU A 104 26.44 22.24 -17.29
N GLN A 105 25.45 21.35 -17.22
CA GLN A 105 25.13 20.42 -18.31
C GLN A 105 24.62 21.14 -19.57
N ARG A 106 23.83 22.21 -19.43
CA ARG A 106 23.41 23.06 -20.55
C ARG A 106 24.58 23.82 -21.19
N HIS A 107 25.50 24.33 -20.38
CA HIS A 107 26.70 24.99 -20.91
C HIS A 107 27.65 24.02 -21.60
N ALA A 108 27.70 22.74 -21.18
CA ALA A 108 28.48 21.70 -21.84
C ALA A 108 27.87 21.20 -23.17
N THR A 109 26.56 21.37 -23.38
CA THR A 109 25.85 20.93 -24.60
C THR A 109 25.69 22.04 -25.64
N VAL A 110 25.77 23.31 -25.25
CA VAL A 110 25.66 24.47 -26.17
C VAL A 110 26.93 24.72 -27.00
N SER A 111 28.06 24.05 -26.72
CA SER A 111 29.23 24.10 -27.62
C SER A 111 29.08 23.27 -28.90
N VAL A 112 27.98 22.53 -29.07
CA VAL A 112 27.69 21.74 -30.27
C VAL A 112 26.18 21.76 -30.57
N ALA A 113 25.69 22.88 -31.15
CA ALA A 113 24.54 22.96 -32.07
C ALA A 113 23.90 24.36 -32.00
N GLU A 114 24.21 25.18 -33.01
CA GLU A 114 23.32 26.26 -33.43
C GLU A 114 22.30 25.72 -34.45
N ASP A 115 21.17 26.42 -34.52
CA ASP A 115 20.01 26.24 -35.40
C ASP A 115 18.98 25.15 -35.10
N SER A 116 17.91 25.56 -34.41
CA SER A 116 16.57 25.50 -34.99
C SER A 116 15.58 26.33 -34.17
N THR A 117 14.90 27.24 -34.87
CA THR A 117 13.70 27.95 -34.46
C THR A 117 12.51 27.01 -34.46
N GLU A 118 11.77 26.89 -33.36
CA GLU A 118 10.35 26.52 -33.40
C GLU A 118 9.62 26.84 -32.09
N THR A 119 8.33 27.03 -32.25
CA THR A 119 7.37 27.81 -31.47
C THR A 119 6.92 27.19 -30.14
N ALA A 120 6.51 28.07 -29.23
CA ALA A 120 5.96 27.73 -27.92
C ALA A 120 4.61 26.98 -28.03
N ASP A 121 4.56 25.78 -27.45
CA ASP A 121 3.38 25.26 -26.73
C ASP A 121 3.70 23.98 -25.94
N ALA A 122 3.17 23.93 -24.72
CA ALA A 122 3.04 22.80 -23.79
C ALA A 122 4.31 22.11 -23.22
N SER A 123 4.24 21.91 -21.90
CA SER A 123 5.16 21.23 -20.98
C SER A 123 5.90 20.01 -21.55
N TRP A 124 7.21 20.19 -21.72
CA TRP A 124 8.18 19.16 -22.13
C TRP A 124 8.27 17.95 -21.17
N LEU A 125 8.00 18.15 -19.87
CA LEU A 125 7.97 17.07 -18.87
C LEU A 125 6.79 16.09 -19.04
N MET A 126 5.72 16.48 -19.73
CA MET A 126 4.60 15.59 -20.07
C MET A 126 4.80 14.85 -21.40
N ARG A 127 5.81 15.21 -22.19
CA ARG A 127 6.13 14.54 -23.46
C ARG A 127 7.13 13.39 -23.31
N LEU A 128 7.72 13.21 -22.12
CA LEU A 128 8.63 12.09 -21.83
C LEU A 128 7.91 10.76 -21.49
N SER A 129 6.62 10.79 -21.14
CA SER A 129 5.84 9.57 -20.82
C SER A 129 5.08 8.94 -22.00
N LYS A 130 5.22 9.49 -23.23
CA LYS A 130 4.54 8.93 -24.43
C LYS A 130 5.47 8.31 -25.48
N GLN A 131 6.74 8.07 -25.17
CA GLN A 131 7.67 7.39 -26.09
C GLN A 131 8.51 6.25 -25.46
N LEU A 132 8.06 5.68 -24.33
CA LEU A 132 8.74 4.56 -23.67
C LEU A 132 8.00 3.22 -23.83
N ILE A 133 7.61 2.90 -25.08
CA ILE A 133 7.69 1.52 -25.59
C ILE A 133 8.71 1.54 -26.72
N ARG A 134 9.92 2.05 -26.44
CA ARG A 134 11.03 1.90 -27.36
C ARG A 134 11.55 0.47 -27.16
N ARG A 135 11.27 -0.36 -28.17
CA ARG A 135 11.72 -1.76 -28.33
C ARG A 135 13.24 -1.87 -28.18
N PHE A 136 13.74 -1.88 -26.95
CA PHE A 136 14.98 -2.58 -26.67
C PHE A 136 14.60 -4.05 -26.63
N ARG A 137 14.81 -4.77 -27.74
CA ARG A 137 15.13 -6.18 -27.64
C ARG A 137 16.56 -6.18 -27.12
N PRO A 138 16.82 -6.51 -25.85
CA PRO A 138 18.19 -6.77 -25.48
C PRO A 138 18.62 -7.96 -26.34
N GLU A 139 19.88 -8.02 -26.75
CA GLU A 139 20.51 -9.24 -27.30
C GLU A 139 20.62 -10.34 -26.20
N SER A 140 19.66 -10.41 -25.29
CA SER A 140 19.57 -11.33 -24.18
C SER A 140 18.88 -12.62 -24.62
N LYS A 141 19.45 -13.74 -24.20
CA LYS A 141 18.83 -15.05 -24.18
C LYS A 141 17.36 -14.93 -23.71
N ARG A 142 16.44 -15.60 -24.42
CA ARG A 142 15.02 -15.69 -24.06
C ARG A 142 14.90 -16.05 -22.57
N PRO A 143 14.13 -15.29 -21.76
CA PRO A 143 13.90 -15.62 -20.36
C PRO A 143 13.24 -17.01 -20.24
N ASP A 144 13.76 -17.82 -19.31
CA ASP A 144 13.22 -19.15 -19.04
C ASP A 144 11.88 -19.01 -18.30
N LEU A 145 10.80 -19.54 -18.89
CA LEU A 145 9.49 -19.67 -18.26
C LEU A 145 9.23 -21.15 -18.00
N HIS A 146 9.09 -21.54 -16.74
CA HIS A 146 8.88 -22.93 -16.35
C HIS A 146 7.64 -23.03 -15.48
N PHE A 147 6.73 -23.92 -15.86
CA PHE A 147 5.58 -24.29 -15.03
C PHE A 147 5.90 -25.58 -14.28
N ASP A 148 5.73 -25.58 -12.96
CA ASP A 148 5.86 -26.78 -12.13
C ASP A 148 4.58 -27.63 -12.23
N ILE A 149 4.45 -28.33 -13.36
CA ILE A 149 3.28 -29.14 -13.69
C ILE A 149 3.58 -30.60 -13.33
N THR A 150 3.12 -31.02 -12.16
CA THR A 150 3.13 -32.43 -11.75
C THR A 150 1.71 -32.99 -11.83
N VAL A 151 1.29 -33.41 -13.03
CA VAL A 151 -0.04 -34.02 -13.24
C VAL A 151 0.10 -35.39 -13.88
N GLN A 152 -0.48 -36.40 -13.24
CA GLN A 152 -0.67 -37.72 -13.82
C GLN A 152 -2.05 -37.76 -14.48
N PHE A 153 -2.09 -38.11 -15.77
CA PHE A 153 -3.34 -38.20 -16.51
C PHE A 153 -4.04 -39.53 -16.23
N ASP A 154 -5.33 -39.45 -15.96
CA ASP A 154 -6.19 -40.60 -15.70
C ASP A 154 -7.00 -40.94 -16.97
N THR A 155 -7.14 -42.24 -17.23
CA THR A 155 -7.95 -42.77 -18.34
C THR A 155 -9.42 -42.93 -17.95
N GLN A 156 -9.75 -42.97 -16.65
CA GLN A 156 -11.12 -43.06 -16.15
C GLN A 156 -11.50 -41.81 -15.35
N SER A 157 -12.00 -40.78 -16.03
CA SER A 157 -12.35 -39.51 -15.40
C SER A 157 -13.86 -39.34 -15.21
N SER A 158 -14.27 -38.94 -13.99
CA SER A 158 -15.63 -38.50 -13.66
C SER A 158 -15.87 -37.01 -13.97
N ALA A 159 -14.94 -36.34 -14.66
CA ALA A 159 -15.03 -34.91 -14.97
C ALA A 159 -16.18 -34.56 -15.92
N LEU A 160 -16.80 -33.39 -15.70
CA LEU A 160 -17.85 -32.89 -16.56
C LEU A 160 -17.24 -32.05 -17.69
N LEU A 161 -17.03 -32.67 -18.86
CA LEU A 161 -16.29 -32.08 -19.98
C LEU A 161 -17.16 -31.34 -21.02
N ASP A 162 -18.47 -31.29 -20.80
CA ASP A 162 -19.41 -30.60 -21.66
C ASP A 162 -19.72 -29.19 -21.11
N PRO A 163 -19.33 -28.09 -21.80
CA PRO A 163 -19.52 -26.71 -21.38
C PRO A 163 -20.96 -26.34 -21.08
N GLU A 164 -21.93 -26.82 -21.86
CA GLU A 164 -23.34 -26.48 -21.62
C GLU A 164 -23.84 -27.17 -20.35
N LYS A 165 -23.53 -28.47 -20.20
CA LYS A 165 -23.84 -29.18 -18.95
C LYS A 165 -23.09 -28.59 -17.76
N LEU A 166 -21.84 -28.14 -17.96
CA LEU A 166 -21.02 -27.54 -16.91
C LEU A 166 -21.55 -26.16 -16.49
N ARG A 167 -21.96 -25.30 -17.43
CA ARG A 167 -22.61 -24.01 -17.14
C ARG A 167 -23.89 -24.24 -16.33
N ARG A 168 -24.72 -25.20 -16.75
CA ARG A 168 -25.93 -25.55 -16.03
C ARG A 168 -25.62 -26.06 -14.61
N TRP A 169 -24.72 -27.02 -14.51
CA TRP A 169 -24.30 -27.58 -13.22
C TRP A 169 -23.72 -26.53 -12.27
N THR A 170 -22.85 -25.63 -12.75
CA THR A 170 -22.29 -24.55 -11.93
C THR A 170 -23.35 -23.56 -11.45
N SER A 171 -24.38 -23.29 -12.26
CA SER A 171 -25.51 -22.42 -11.87
C SER A 171 -26.47 -23.08 -10.86
N GLU A 172 -26.52 -24.41 -10.82
CA GLU A 172 -27.38 -25.20 -9.93
C GLU A 172 -26.69 -25.57 -8.60
N LEU A 173 -25.42 -25.16 -8.39
CA LEU A 173 -24.69 -25.42 -7.14
C LEU A 173 -25.38 -24.77 -5.93
N SER A 174 -25.24 -25.43 -4.78
CA SER A 174 -25.79 -24.97 -3.49
C SER A 174 -25.35 -23.53 -3.16
N GLY A 175 -26.22 -22.78 -2.49
CA GLY A 175 -25.87 -21.49 -1.89
C GLY A 175 -24.84 -21.58 -0.75
N ASP A 176 -24.60 -22.77 -0.18
CA ASP A 176 -23.51 -22.95 0.78
C ASP A 176 -22.14 -22.91 0.09
N SER A 177 -21.39 -21.85 0.37
CA SER A 177 -20.04 -21.61 -0.15
C SER A 177 -19.09 -22.79 0.09
N ALA A 178 -19.16 -23.47 1.25
CA ALA A 178 -18.24 -24.56 1.57
C ALA A 178 -18.49 -25.80 0.68
N GLN A 179 -19.77 -26.15 0.48
CA GLN A 179 -20.16 -27.22 -0.44
C GLN A 179 -19.86 -26.85 -1.90
N LYS A 180 -20.13 -25.61 -2.30
CA LYS A 180 -19.82 -25.08 -3.63
C LYS A 180 -18.32 -25.19 -3.95
N ILE A 181 -17.45 -24.74 -3.03
CA ILE A 181 -15.98 -24.85 -3.15
C ILE A 181 -15.55 -26.32 -3.29
N ASN A 182 -16.11 -27.23 -2.48
CA ASN A 182 -15.77 -28.65 -2.55
C ASN A 182 -16.16 -29.27 -3.90
N SER A 183 -17.38 -29.01 -4.36
CA SER A 183 -17.91 -29.52 -5.63
C SER A 183 -17.08 -29.02 -6.82
N LEU A 184 -16.78 -27.71 -6.86
CA LEU A 184 -15.91 -27.11 -7.88
C LEU A 184 -14.50 -27.71 -7.84
N SER A 185 -13.91 -27.84 -6.65
CA SER A 185 -12.57 -28.40 -6.47
C SER A 185 -12.47 -29.84 -6.96
N SER A 186 -13.45 -30.68 -6.62
CA SER A 186 -13.46 -32.09 -7.01
C SER A 186 -13.53 -32.23 -8.54
N ASN A 187 -14.45 -31.52 -9.21
CA ASN A 187 -14.61 -31.65 -10.65
C ASN A 187 -13.45 -31.01 -11.44
N LEU A 188 -12.95 -29.85 -11.02
CA LEU A 188 -11.81 -29.20 -11.67
C LEU A 188 -10.53 -30.04 -11.54
N ARG A 189 -10.29 -30.67 -10.37
CA ARG A 189 -9.18 -31.62 -10.19
C ARG A 189 -9.25 -32.79 -11.17
N ALA A 190 -10.44 -33.37 -11.35
CA ALA A 190 -10.65 -34.44 -12.32
C ALA A 190 -10.42 -33.94 -13.75
N THR A 191 -10.89 -32.73 -14.07
CA THR A 191 -10.70 -32.08 -15.38
C THR A 191 -9.21 -31.84 -15.69
N ASN A 192 -8.43 -31.38 -14.72
CA ASN A 192 -6.98 -31.18 -14.86
C ASN A 192 -6.22 -32.47 -15.13
N ARG A 193 -6.71 -33.59 -14.58
CA ARG A 193 -6.14 -34.93 -14.77
C ARG A 193 -6.69 -35.67 -15.99
N THR A 194 -7.57 -35.06 -16.77
CA THR A 194 -8.11 -35.66 -18.00
C THR A 194 -7.41 -35.12 -19.22
N LEU A 195 -7.15 -35.95 -20.24
CA LEU A 195 -6.62 -35.48 -21.51
C LEU A 195 -7.71 -34.73 -22.30
N ILE A 196 -7.51 -33.43 -22.53
CA ILE A 196 -8.49 -32.54 -23.18
C ILE A 196 -7.76 -31.67 -24.20
N LYS A 197 -8.33 -31.49 -25.39
CA LYS A 197 -7.79 -30.57 -26.40
C LYS A 197 -7.72 -29.12 -25.87
N PRO A 198 -6.66 -28.33 -26.19
CA PRO A 198 -6.45 -26.99 -25.63
C PRO A 198 -7.65 -26.05 -25.71
N LEU A 199 -8.30 -25.93 -26.88
CA LEU A 199 -9.44 -25.03 -27.05
C LEU A 199 -10.66 -25.45 -26.20
N ARG A 200 -10.88 -26.75 -26.07
CA ARG A 200 -11.97 -27.27 -25.23
C ARG A 200 -11.68 -27.07 -23.75
N ARG A 201 -10.43 -27.27 -23.31
CA ARG A 201 -9.99 -26.97 -21.95
C ARG A 201 -10.20 -25.49 -21.64
N LEU A 202 -9.86 -24.60 -22.58
CA LEU A 202 -10.06 -23.15 -22.41
C LEU A 202 -11.53 -22.79 -22.18
N GLN A 203 -12.46 -23.34 -22.98
CA GLN A 203 -13.91 -23.15 -22.80
C GLN A 203 -14.39 -23.59 -21.41
N ILE A 204 -13.92 -24.75 -20.95
CA ILE A 204 -14.24 -25.29 -19.63
C ILE A 204 -13.67 -24.39 -18.53
N ASN A 205 -12.42 -23.92 -18.67
CA ASN A 205 -11.76 -23.09 -17.68
C ASN A 205 -12.45 -21.75 -17.48
N GLU A 206 -12.99 -21.12 -18.51
CA GLU A 206 -13.69 -19.84 -18.37
C GLU A 206 -15.02 -19.98 -17.61
N ILE A 207 -15.68 -21.14 -17.72
CA ILE A 207 -16.87 -21.46 -16.90
C ILE A 207 -16.47 -21.60 -15.43
N TYR A 208 -15.40 -22.36 -15.16
CA TYR A 208 -14.86 -22.47 -13.80
C TYR A 208 -14.40 -21.13 -13.24
N ARG A 209 -13.68 -20.32 -14.03
CA ARG A 209 -13.18 -19.01 -13.63
C ARG A 209 -14.33 -18.13 -13.15
N GLN A 210 -15.42 -18.07 -13.93
CA GLN A 210 -16.59 -17.29 -13.54
C GLN A 210 -17.20 -17.80 -12.23
N ALA A 211 -17.50 -19.10 -12.13
CA ALA A 211 -18.08 -19.68 -10.92
C ALA A 211 -17.20 -19.52 -9.67
N ILE A 212 -15.88 -19.65 -9.81
CA ILE A 212 -14.91 -19.48 -8.72
C ILE A 212 -14.81 -18.00 -8.31
N THR A 213 -14.76 -17.09 -9.28
CA THR A 213 -14.71 -15.65 -9.01
C THR A 213 -15.98 -15.19 -8.33
N ASP A 214 -17.15 -15.63 -8.80
CA ASP A 214 -18.42 -15.33 -8.16
C ASP A 214 -18.41 -15.84 -6.72
N THR A 215 -17.97 -17.08 -6.47
CA THR A 215 -17.86 -17.63 -5.11
C THR A 215 -16.88 -16.85 -4.23
N LEU A 216 -15.77 -16.35 -4.78
CA LEU A 216 -14.75 -15.59 -4.05
C LEU A 216 -15.27 -14.21 -3.59
N PHE A 217 -16.07 -13.56 -4.43
CA PHE A 217 -16.59 -12.21 -4.18
C PHE A 217 -18.04 -12.19 -3.65
N GLU A 218 -18.70 -13.35 -3.60
CA GLU A 218 -20.02 -13.53 -3.00
C GLU A 218 -19.96 -13.23 -1.50
N ARG A 219 -20.73 -12.22 -1.08
CA ARG A 219 -20.86 -11.83 0.33
C ARG A 219 -22.31 -11.98 0.75
N ASP A 220 -22.64 -13.14 1.30
CA ASP A 220 -23.89 -13.31 2.01
C ASP A 220 -23.71 -13.06 3.52
N ILE A 221 -24.83 -12.80 4.21
CA ILE A 221 -24.85 -12.56 5.67
C ILE A 221 -24.29 -13.78 6.42
N ALA A 222 -24.41 -14.98 5.85
CA ALA A 222 -23.86 -16.21 6.40
C ALA A 222 -22.34 -16.30 6.29
N ALA A 223 -21.71 -15.78 5.23
CA ALA A 223 -20.27 -15.66 5.09
C ALA A 223 -19.71 -14.70 6.15
N VAL A 224 -20.34 -13.54 6.33
CA VAL A 224 -19.95 -12.59 7.39
C VAL A 224 -20.07 -13.24 8.77
N ARG A 225 -21.16 -13.95 9.07
CA ARG A 225 -21.31 -14.66 10.36
C ARG A 225 -20.31 -15.80 10.55
N ARG A 226 -19.95 -16.52 9.48
CA ARG A 226 -18.94 -17.59 9.51
C ARG A 226 -17.54 -17.04 9.78
N ASP A 227 -17.21 -15.89 9.23
CA ASP A 227 -15.94 -15.19 9.49
C ASP A 227 -15.78 -14.84 10.98
N PHE A 228 -16.89 -14.63 11.71
CA PHE A 228 -16.87 -14.40 13.16
C PHE A 228 -16.94 -15.68 14.02
N SER A 229 -17.15 -16.86 13.42
CA SER A 229 -17.28 -18.13 14.17
C SER A 229 -15.95 -18.90 14.24
N LEU A 230 -15.44 -19.08 15.46
CA LEU A 230 -14.18 -19.74 15.80
C LEU A 230 -14.19 -21.26 15.59
N ASN A 231 -14.32 -21.74 14.34
CA ASN A 231 -14.42 -23.18 14.07
C ASN A 231 -13.30 -23.67 13.14
N SER A 232 -12.71 -24.82 13.47
CA SER A 232 -11.69 -25.51 12.64
C SER A 232 -12.13 -25.78 11.18
N ASP A 233 -13.43 -25.80 10.93
CA ASP A 233 -14.00 -25.94 9.59
C ASP A 233 -13.83 -24.68 8.72
N HIS A 234 -13.66 -23.49 9.33
CA HIS A 234 -13.34 -22.26 8.62
C HIS A 234 -11.95 -22.33 7.97
N LEU A 235 -10.93 -22.76 8.73
CA LEU A 235 -9.56 -22.94 8.21
C LEU A 235 -9.50 -23.97 7.07
N LYS A 236 -10.28 -25.06 7.16
CA LYS A 236 -10.40 -26.04 6.07
C LYS A 236 -10.99 -25.39 4.81
N THR A 237 -12.01 -24.54 4.96
CA THR A 237 -12.65 -23.83 3.86
C THR A 237 -11.69 -22.85 3.19
N ILE A 238 -10.91 -22.08 3.97
CA ILE A 238 -9.85 -21.21 3.45
C ILE A 238 -8.84 -22.01 2.62
N ASN A 239 -8.32 -23.11 3.16
CA ASN A 239 -7.35 -23.96 2.47
C ASN A 239 -7.92 -24.57 1.18
N ARG A 240 -9.20 -24.98 1.20
CA ARG A 240 -9.89 -25.50 0.01
C ARG A 240 -10.05 -24.45 -1.06
N MET A 241 -10.39 -23.21 -0.69
CA MET A 241 -10.51 -22.11 -1.65
C MET A 241 -9.16 -21.75 -2.28
N LEU A 242 -8.10 -21.68 -1.48
CA LEU A 242 -6.74 -21.50 -2.00
C LEU A 242 -6.36 -22.63 -2.97
N GLY A 243 -6.64 -23.88 -2.60
CA GLY A 243 -6.42 -25.03 -3.48
C GLY A 243 -7.28 -25.03 -4.75
N LEU A 244 -8.48 -24.46 -4.72
CA LEU A 244 -9.34 -24.29 -5.89
C LEU A 244 -8.76 -23.27 -6.87
N LEU A 245 -8.24 -22.14 -6.37
CA LEU A 245 -7.53 -21.15 -7.17
C LEU A 245 -6.24 -21.72 -7.78
N ASP A 246 -5.57 -22.63 -7.06
CA ASP A 246 -4.40 -23.35 -7.57
C ASP A 246 -4.73 -24.27 -8.73
N GLU A 247 -5.80 -25.05 -8.60
CA GLU A 247 -6.27 -25.91 -9.70
C GLU A 247 -6.75 -25.09 -10.91
N LEU A 248 -7.32 -23.89 -10.69
CA LEU A 248 -7.67 -22.98 -11.77
C LEU A 248 -6.42 -22.45 -12.50
N SER A 249 -5.42 -21.98 -11.74
CA SER A 249 -4.14 -21.52 -12.28
C SER A 249 -3.46 -22.64 -13.08
N LEU A 250 -3.37 -23.85 -12.49
CA LEU A 250 -2.82 -25.05 -13.13
C LEU A 250 -3.51 -25.35 -14.47
N SER A 251 -4.84 -25.22 -14.55
CA SER A 251 -5.56 -25.52 -15.79
C SER A 251 -5.19 -24.60 -16.95
N TYR A 252 -4.86 -23.33 -16.70
CA TYR A 252 -4.33 -22.42 -17.72
C TYR A 252 -2.86 -22.69 -18.02
N GLN A 253 -2.06 -23.06 -17.00
CA GLN A 253 -0.65 -23.45 -17.18
C GLN A 253 -0.54 -24.67 -18.10
N LEU A 254 -1.44 -25.66 -17.99
CA LEU A 254 -1.48 -26.83 -18.89
C LEU A 254 -1.65 -26.42 -20.36
N ILE A 255 -2.47 -25.39 -20.65
CA ILE A 255 -2.64 -24.88 -22.02
C ILE A 255 -1.39 -24.12 -22.44
N ALA A 256 -0.89 -23.21 -21.59
CA ALA A 256 0.27 -22.38 -21.89
C ALA A 256 1.53 -23.23 -22.14
N GLN A 257 1.77 -24.25 -21.31
CA GLN A 257 2.89 -25.17 -21.47
C GLN A 257 2.79 -25.94 -22.79
N ALA A 258 1.62 -26.51 -23.10
CA ALA A 258 1.42 -27.22 -24.37
C ALA A 258 1.67 -26.32 -25.59
N ASP A 259 1.25 -25.05 -25.51
CA ASP A 259 1.48 -24.08 -26.58
C ASP A 259 2.97 -23.71 -26.70
N ILE A 260 3.67 -23.52 -25.57
CA ILE A 260 5.11 -23.24 -25.54
C ILE A 260 5.91 -24.42 -26.09
N ASP A 261 5.57 -25.65 -25.70
CA ASP A 261 6.22 -26.88 -26.16
C ASP A 261 6.02 -27.11 -27.66
N ALA A 262 4.86 -26.69 -28.20
CA ALA A 262 4.57 -26.69 -29.62
C ALA A 262 5.26 -25.54 -30.39
N GLY A 263 6.02 -24.68 -29.71
CA GLY A 263 6.78 -23.58 -30.32
C GLY A 263 5.98 -22.30 -30.55
N TYR A 264 4.77 -22.19 -30.02
CA TYR A 264 3.99 -20.95 -30.09
C TYR A 264 4.60 -19.85 -29.21
N PHE A 265 4.34 -18.59 -29.59
CA PHE A 265 4.89 -17.41 -28.92
C PHE A 265 3.81 -16.36 -28.65
N PRO A 266 3.83 -15.62 -27.52
CA PRO A 266 2.73 -14.73 -27.13
C PRO A 266 2.43 -13.60 -28.13
N GLU A 267 3.43 -13.18 -28.91
CA GLU A 267 3.26 -12.15 -29.95
C GLU A 267 2.33 -12.63 -31.08
N THR A 268 2.39 -13.92 -31.42
CA THR A 268 1.66 -14.51 -32.55
C THR A 268 0.47 -15.36 -32.12
N ASP A 269 0.50 -15.94 -30.93
CA ASP A 269 -0.57 -16.78 -30.40
C ASP A 269 -1.37 -16.06 -29.29
N ARG A 270 -2.62 -15.70 -29.62
CA ARG A 270 -3.55 -15.05 -28.70
C ARG A 270 -3.99 -15.97 -27.55
N ARG A 271 -4.10 -17.29 -27.77
CA ARG A 271 -4.48 -18.24 -26.73
C ARG A 271 -3.38 -18.35 -25.68
N LEU A 272 -2.12 -18.41 -26.11
CA LEU A 272 -0.98 -18.42 -25.18
C LEU A 272 -0.97 -17.14 -24.33
N LEU A 273 -1.03 -15.96 -24.95
CA LEU A 273 -1.08 -14.68 -24.21
C LEU A 273 -2.28 -14.65 -23.24
N PHE A 274 -3.45 -15.07 -23.69
CA PHE A 274 -4.65 -15.14 -22.85
C PHE A 274 -4.45 -16.05 -21.62
N CYS A 275 -3.88 -17.24 -21.82
CA CYS A 275 -3.63 -18.18 -20.72
C CYS A 275 -2.61 -17.62 -19.73
N LEU A 276 -1.55 -16.96 -20.20
CA LEU A 276 -0.56 -16.30 -19.34
C LEU A 276 -1.19 -15.18 -18.48
N ASN A 277 -2.08 -14.38 -19.06
CA ASN A 277 -2.83 -13.37 -18.30
C ASN A 277 -3.73 -14.04 -17.24
N ARG A 278 -4.43 -15.12 -17.58
CA ARG A 278 -5.29 -15.87 -16.64
C ARG A 278 -4.52 -16.56 -15.52
N VAL A 279 -3.30 -17.05 -15.77
CA VAL A 279 -2.41 -17.58 -14.72
C VAL A 279 -2.08 -16.48 -13.71
N CYS A 280 -1.71 -15.29 -14.19
CA CYS A 280 -1.43 -14.16 -13.29
C CYS A 280 -2.67 -13.71 -12.52
N GLU A 281 -3.85 -13.69 -13.15
CA GLU A 281 -5.12 -13.38 -12.48
C GLU A 281 -5.43 -14.37 -11.35
N ALA A 282 -5.39 -15.67 -11.63
CA ALA A 282 -5.63 -16.71 -10.63
C ALA A 282 -4.64 -16.63 -9.46
N ASN A 283 -3.36 -16.42 -9.75
CA ASN A 283 -2.31 -16.24 -8.75
C ASN A 283 -2.50 -14.95 -7.94
N SER A 284 -2.98 -13.87 -8.56
CA SER A 284 -3.28 -12.60 -7.91
C SER A 284 -4.48 -12.73 -6.98
N LEU A 285 -5.54 -13.42 -7.41
CA LEU A 285 -6.71 -13.71 -6.57
C LEU A 285 -6.34 -14.62 -5.39
N SER A 286 -5.46 -15.59 -5.60
CA SER A 286 -4.95 -16.41 -4.48
C SER A 286 -4.16 -15.57 -3.48
N SER A 287 -3.33 -14.64 -3.94
CA SER A 287 -2.59 -13.73 -3.06
C SER A 287 -3.53 -12.81 -2.28
N LEU A 288 -4.54 -12.26 -2.95
CA LEU A 288 -5.60 -11.46 -2.31
C LEU A 288 -6.32 -12.24 -1.21
N TYR A 289 -6.72 -13.48 -1.50
CA TYR A 289 -7.42 -14.33 -0.53
C TYR A 289 -6.51 -14.72 0.65
N SER A 290 -5.22 -14.97 0.42
CA SER A 290 -4.25 -15.16 1.50
C SER A 290 -4.15 -13.91 2.37
N CYS A 291 -3.97 -12.72 1.78
CA CYS A 291 -3.89 -11.46 2.52
C CYS A 291 -5.16 -11.18 3.33
N HIS A 292 -6.35 -11.46 2.76
CA HIS A 292 -7.64 -11.29 3.44
C HIS A 292 -7.73 -12.08 4.76
N HIS A 293 -7.14 -13.27 4.81
CA HIS A 293 -7.06 -14.11 6.01
C HIS A 293 -5.72 -14.00 6.73
N TYR A 294 -4.98 -12.90 6.54
CA TYR A 294 -3.69 -12.61 7.17
C TYR A 294 -2.62 -13.71 6.99
N ARG A 295 -2.67 -14.42 5.86
CA ARG A 295 -1.67 -15.42 5.49
C ARG A 295 -0.66 -14.83 4.52
N PRO A 296 0.62 -15.23 4.60
CA PRO A 296 1.62 -14.78 3.65
C PRO A 296 1.19 -15.17 2.23
N THR A 297 1.43 -14.28 1.27
CA THR A 297 1.24 -14.59 -0.14
C THR A 297 2.13 -15.76 -0.53
N PRO A 298 1.63 -16.76 -1.28
CA PRO A 298 2.45 -17.91 -1.66
C PRO A 298 3.60 -17.47 -2.56
N ALA A 299 4.83 -17.57 -2.05
CA ALA A 299 6.03 -17.04 -2.71
C ALA A 299 6.24 -17.55 -4.14
N HIS A 300 5.91 -18.83 -4.39
CA HIS A 300 6.03 -19.44 -5.71
C HIS A 300 5.08 -18.81 -6.75
N LYS A 301 3.88 -18.35 -6.34
CA LYS A 301 2.90 -17.71 -7.23
C LYS A 301 3.36 -16.33 -7.67
N VAL A 302 3.90 -15.56 -6.72
CA VAL A 302 4.45 -14.22 -7.01
C VAL A 302 5.65 -14.35 -7.95
N ARG A 303 6.59 -15.27 -7.67
CA ARG A 303 7.71 -15.57 -8.58
C ARG A 303 7.24 -15.99 -9.97
N GLN A 304 6.24 -16.87 -10.07
CA GLN A 304 5.70 -17.28 -11.36
C GLN A 304 5.11 -16.09 -12.13
N CYS A 305 4.43 -15.16 -11.45
CA CYS A 305 3.96 -13.91 -12.08
C CYS A 305 5.13 -13.06 -12.59
N HIS A 306 6.25 -12.97 -11.85
CA HIS A 306 7.45 -12.26 -12.31
C HIS A 306 8.15 -12.96 -13.49
N GLN A 307 8.20 -14.30 -13.51
CA GLN A 307 8.72 -15.04 -14.66
C GLN A 307 7.89 -14.79 -15.92
N ILE A 308 6.56 -14.82 -15.79
CA ILE A 308 5.66 -14.48 -16.91
C ILE A 308 5.83 -13.01 -17.31
N TRP A 309 6.03 -12.09 -16.35
CA TRP A 309 6.34 -10.69 -16.64
C TRP A 309 7.55 -10.57 -17.57
N LEU A 310 8.70 -11.12 -17.16
CA LEU A 310 9.94 -11.05 -17.96
C LEU A 310 9.76 -11.70 -19.33
N TYR A 311 9.04 -12.83 -19.40
CA TYR A 311 8.74 -13.52 -20.64
C TYR A 311 7.87 -12.68 -21.60
N LEU A 312 6.83 -12.03 -21.09
CA LEU A 312 5.94 -11.16 -21.87
C LEU A 312 6.57 -9.80 -22.21
N GLU A 313 7.47 -9.31 -21.36
CA GLU A 313 8.28 -8.12 -21.63
C GLU A 313 9.19 -8.36 -22.84
N TYR A 314 9.91 -9.49 -22.83
CA TYR A 314 10.72 -9.93 -23.96
C TYR A 314 9.88 -10.08 -25.24
N ALA A 315 8.65 -10.60 -25.13
CA ALA A 315 7.72 -10.72 -26.24
C ALA A 315 7.03 -9.40 -26.65
N GLY A 316 7.26 -8.29 -25.94
CA GLY A 316 6.59 -7.00 -26.20
C GLY A 316 5.07 -7.04 -26.01
N CYS A 317 4.55 -7.91 -25.14
CA CYS A 317 3.12 -8.19 -24.99
C CYS A 317 2.51 -7.79 -23.64
N LEU A 318 3.29 -7.21 -22.71
CA LEU A 318 2.80 -6.83 -21.36
C LEU A 318 1.52 -6.00 -21.38
N GLY A 319 1.46 -4.96 -22.22
CA GLY A 319 0.33 -4.04 -22.33
C GLY A 319 -0.70 -4.42 -23.40
N ARG A 320 -0.64 -5.63 -23.96
CA ARG A 320 -1.52 -6.03 -25.07
C ARG A 320 -2.82 -6.64 -24.54
N ASP A 321 -3.94 -6.04 -24.91
CA ASP A 321 -5.25 -6.63 -24.65
C ASP A 321 -5.50 -7.85 -25.54
N VAL A 322 -6.18 -8.85 -24.99
CA VAL A 322 -6.39 -10.14 -25.65
C VAL A 322 -7.85 -10.57 -25.59
N ARG A 323 -8.38 -10.89 -26.77
CA ARG A 323 -9.75 -11.38 -26.96
C ARG A 323 -9.75 -12.56 -27.92
N ILE A 324 -10.35 -13.67 -27.48
CA ILE A 324 -10.50 -14.90 -28.27
C ILE A 324 -11.90 -14.98 -28.87
N SER A 325 -12.93 -14.63 -28.08
CA SER A 325 -14.35 -14.61 -28.49
C SER A 325 -15.07 -13.44 -27.80
N ALA A 326 -16.40 -13.33 -27.93
CA ALA A 326 -17.16 -12.29 -27.26
C ALA A 326 -17.19 -12.44 -25.73
N ASP A 327 -17.18 -13.68 -25.26
CA ASP A 327 -17.22 -14.08 -23.85
C ASP A 327 -15.82 -14.32 -23.24
N MET A 328 -14.77 -14.37 -24.05
CA MET A 328 -13.39 -14.61 -23.60
C MET A 328 -12.48 -13.42 -23.89
N GLN A 329 -12.44 -12.50 -22.92
CA GLN A 329 -11.53 -11.37 -22.88
C GLN A 329 -10.75 -11.35 -21.56
N SER A 330 -9.51 -10.88 -21.62
CA SER A 330 -8.66 -10.70 -20.46
C SER A 330 -8.04 -9.31 -20.48
N ASN A 331 -7.93 -8.70 -19.30
CA ASN A 331 -7.13 -7.50 -19.13
C ASN A 331 -5.67 -7.80 -19.53
N ASN A 332 -4.94 -6.80 -20.00
CA ASN A 332 -3.52 -6.97 -20.28
C ASN A 332 -2.75 -7.36 -19.01
N PHE A 333 -1.66 -8.11 -19.20
CA PHE A 333 -0.84 -8.64 -18.11
C PHE A 333 -0.33 -7.55 -17.17
N HIS A 334 0.13 -6.43 -17.75
CA HIS A 334 0.65 -5.29 -17.01
C HIS A 334 -0.34 -4.80 -15.96
N SER A 335 -1.62 -4.67 -16.30
CA SER A 335 -2.66 -4.20 -15.38
C SER A 335 -2.94 -5.22 -14.26
N ILE A 336 -3.02 -6.51 -14.60
CA ILE A 336 -3.27 -7.59 -13.61
C ILE A 336 -2.12 -7.66 -12.60
N HIS A 337 -0.88 -7.69 -13.11
CA HIS A 337 0.32 -7.76 -12.27
C HIS A 337 0.51 -6.49 -11.43
N SER A 338 0.31 -5.32 -12.01
CA SER A 338 0.39 -4.03 -11.29
C SER A 338 -0.64 -3.95 -10.17
N LEU A 339 -1.84 -4.51 -10.36
CA LEU A 339 -2.86 -4.56 -9.30
C LEU A 339 -2.39 -5.42 -8.10
N LEU A 340 -1.78 -6.58 -8.37
CA LEU A 340 -1.17 -7.39 -7.32
C LEU A 340 -0.05 -6.61 -6.62
N MET A 341 0.87 -6.00 -7.37
CA MET A 341 1.98 -5.26 -6.78
C MET A 341 1.51 -4.08 -5.92
N LEU A 342 0.52 -3.31 -6.39
CA LEU A 342 -0.09 -2.22 -5.62
C LEU A 342 -0.75 -2.72 -4.33
N LEU A 343 -1.49 -3.85 -4.39
CA LEU A 343 -2.05 -4.48 -3.20
C LEU A 343 -0.97 -4.79 -2.17
N LEU A 344 0.16 -5.37 -2.58
CA LEU A 344 1.24 -5.74 -1.68
C LEU A 344 2.00 -4.52 -1.12
N ILE A 345 2.22 -3.48 -1.93
CA ILE A 345 2.79 -2.20 -1.47
C ILE A 345 1.94 -1.59 -0.34
N CYS A 346 0.61 -1.70 -0.45
CA CYS A 346 -0.33 -1.16 0.53
C CYS A 346 -0.29 -1.86 1.90
N ASP A 347 0.50 -2.93 2.07
CA ASP A 347 0.62 -3.70 3.32
C ASP A 347 -0.75 -4.21 3.81
N PRO A 348 -1.35 -5.18 3.10
CA PRO A 348 -2.73 -5.60 3.34
C PRO A 348 -2.90 -6.28 4.70
N TYR A 349 -1.81 -6.71 5.34
CA TYR A 349 -1.78 -7.28 6.69
C TYR A 349 -2.07 -6.26 7.80
N SER A 350 -2.00 -4.97 7.47
CA SER A 350 -2.35 -3.86 8.35
C SER A 350 -3.81 -3.40 8.23
N LEU A 351 -4.55 -3.98 7.28
CA LEU A 351 -5.94 -3.65 7.01
C LEU A 351 -6.88 -4.56 7.79
N ASN A 352 -8.08 -4.07 8.08
CA ASN A 352 -9.12 -4.94 8.62
C ASN A 352 -9.51 -6.01 7.60
N ARG A 353 -10.00 -7.15 8.08
CA ARG A 353 -10.36 -8.33 7.26
C ARG A 353 -11.15 -7.94 6.02
N PHE A 354 -12.17 -7.09 6.15
CA PHE A 354 -13.06 -6.73 5.04
C PHE A 354 -12.49 -5.68 4.06
N GLU A 355 -11.38 -5.04 4.41
CA GLU A 355 -10.79 -3.94 3.66
C GLU A 355 -9.89 -4.42 2.52
N ALA A 356 -9.27 -5.61 2.60
CA ALA A 356 -8.38 -6.11 1.53
C ALA A 356 -9.10 -6.24 0.18
N PHE A 357 -10.26 -6.91 0.15
CA PHE A 357 -11.10 -7.01 -1.06
C PHE A 357 -11.63 -5.65 -1.54
N ARG A 358 -11.97 -4.77 -0.59
CA ARG A 358 -12.46 -3.42 -0.90
C ARG A 358 -11.35 -2.60 -1.56
N LEU A 359 -10.14 -2.65 -1.00
CA LEU A 359 -8.96 -2.00 -1.54
C LEU A 359 -8.62 -2.54 -2.93
N TYR A 360 -8.65 -3.86 -3.12
CA TYR A 360 -8.41 -4.48 -4.42
C TYR A 360 -9.30 -3.89 -5.52
N ARG A 361 -10.60 -3.74 -5.26
CA ARG A 361 -11.55 -3.12 -6.19
C ARG A 361 -11.29 -1.62 -6.42
N LEU A 362 -10.85 -0.89 -5.39
CA LEU A 362 -10.50 0.53 -5.52
C LEU A 362 -9.20 0.74 -6.32
N LEU A 363 -8.25 -0.19 -6.24
CA LEU A 363 -6.98 -0.14 -6.95
C LEU A 363 -7.08 -0.61 -8.40
N GLU A 364 -8.06 -1.44 -8.74
CA GLU A 364 -8.26 -1.98 -10.11
C GLU A 364 -8.22 -0.90 -11.22
N PRO A 365 -9.00 0.21 -11.16
CA PRO A 365 -8.94 1.25 -12.19
C PRO A 365 -7.63 2.06 -12.18
N LEU A 366 -6.84 1.96 -11.12
CA LEU A 366 -5.55 2.66 -10.97
C LEU A 366 -4.37 1.82 -11.47
N ALA A 367 -4.50 0.49 -11.49
CA ALA A 367 -3.42 -0.42 -11.85
C ALA A 367 -2.87 -0.18 -13.27
N ALA A 368 -3.72 0.20 -14.22
CA ALA A 368 -3.33 0.53 -15.59
C ALA A 368 -2.49 1.83 -15.69
N GLN A 369 -2.46 2.65 -14.63
CA GLN A 369 -1.74 3.93 -14.59
C GLN A 369 -0.32 3.79 -14.00
N VAL A 370 0.04 2.60 -13.53
CA VAL A 370 1.41 2.31 -13.10
C VAL A 370 2.31 2.39 -14.33
N GLU A 371 3.45 3.03 -14.19
CA GLU A 371 4.48 3.04 -15.22
C GLU A 371 5.58 2.05 -14.82
N THR A 372 6.03 1.23 -15.78
CA THR A 372 7.09 0.24 -15.53
C THR A 372 8.14 0.29 -16.63
N GLY A 373 9.37 -0.10 -16.30
CA GLY A 373 10.46 -0.13 -17.28
C GLY A 373 11.82 -0.41 -16.64
N LEU A 374 12.88 -0.28 -17.45
CA LEU A 374 14.25 -0.28 -16.96
C LEU A 374 14.61 1.09 -16.37
N PHE A 375 15.56 1.10 -15.43
CA PHE A 375 16.09 2.36 -14.89
C PHE A 375 16.89 3.10 -15.95
N SER A 376 16.68 4.41 -16.04
CA SER A 376 17.56 5.29 -16.80
C SER A 376 18.85 5.55 -16.01
N SER A 377 19.92 5.97 -16.71
CA SER A 377 21.15 6.42 -16.05
C SER A 377 20.93 7.59 -15.08
N GLN A 378 19.88 8.39 -15.30
CA GLN A 378 19.51 9.52 -14.43
C GLN A 378 18.85 9.02 -13.14
N ASP A 379 17.96 8.03 -13.21
CA ASP A 379 17.28 7.46 -12.04
C ASP A 379 18.29 6.94 -11.01
N LEU A 380 19.37 6.30 -11.48
CA LEU A 380 20.43 5.72 -10.64
C LEU A 380 21.26 6.77 -9.86
N THR A 381 21.18 8.05 -10.25
CA THR A 381 21.93 9.13 -9.60
C THR A 381 21.14 9.88 -8.53
N VAL A 382 19.81 9.75 -8.52
CA VAL A 382 18.94 10.46 -7.59
C VAL A 382 18.92 9.75 -6.24
N LYS A 383 19.49 10.38 -5.21
CA LYS A 383 19.51 9.85 -3.82
C LYS A 383 18.49 10.49 -2.88
N ASN A 384 17.75 11.51 -3.35
CA ASN A 384 16.85 12.26 -2.49
C ASN A 384 15.49 11.57 -2.35
N ALA A 385 15.14 11.14 -1.14
CA ALA A 385 13.88 10.45 -0.83
C ALA A 385 12.62 11.25 -1.23
N PHE A 386 12.64 12.58 -1.16
CA PHE A 386 11.51 13.40 -1.58
C PHE A 386 11.26 13.33 -3.09
N LEU A 387 12.34 13.40 -3.90
CA LEU A 387 12.26 13.28 -5.35
C LEU A 387 11.89 11.86 -5.81
N LEU A 388 12.15 10.87 -4.96
CA LEU A 388 11.80 9.45 -5.18
C LEU A 388 10.39 9.09 -4.67
N THR A 389 9.54 10.08 -4.35
CA THR A 389 8.15 9.82 -3.96
C THR A 389 7.42 9.07 -5.08
N GLY A 390 6.91 7.88 -4.78
CA GLY A 390 6.23 7.01 -5.75
C GLY A 390 7.16 6.17 -6.63
N HIS A 391 8.47 6.20 -6.40
CA HIS A 391 9.46 5.38 -7.11
C HIS A 391 9.74 4.09 -6.34
N PHE A 392 9.44 2.95 -6.98
CA PHE A 392 9.70 1.62 -6.43
C PHE A 392 10.57 0.79 -7.36
N CYS A 393 11.18 -0.20 -6.76
CA CYS A 393 12.02 -1.20 -7.39
C CYS A 393 11.32 -2.55 -7.27
N MET A 394 11.01 -3.15 -8.41
CA MET A 394 10.47 -4.50 -8.51
C MET A 394 11.59 -5.45 -8.91
N ASP A 395 12.03 -6.28 -7.98
CA ASP A 395 12.98 -7.37 -8.24
C ASP A 395 12.22 -8.62 -8.72
N CYS A 396 12.27 -8.89 -10.02
CA CYS A 396 11.58 -10.04 -10.61
C CYS A 396 12.22 -11.40 -10.27
N SER A 397 13.40 -11.42 -9.63
CA SER A 397 13.99 -12.65 -9.08
C SER A 397 13.44 -13.00 -7.69
N SER A 398 12.78 -12.03 -7.04
CA SER A 398 12.20 -12.14 -5.71
C SER A 398 10.70 -12.47 -5.74
N HIS A 399 10.12 -12.65 -4.56
CA HIS A 399 8.67 -12.79 -4.32
C HIS A 399 8.14 -11.65 -3.45
N GLN A 400 8.98 -10.66 -3.14
CA GLN A 400 8.64 -9.55 -2.28
C GLN A 400 7.90 -8.47 -3.08
N ALA A 401 7.10 -7.67 -2.36
CA ALA A 401 6.49 -6.48 -2.94
C ALA A 401 7.56 -5.51 -3.47
N PRO A 402 7.23 -4.64 -4.44
CA PRO A 402 8.13 -3.58 -4.85
C PRO A 402 8.53 -2.73 -3.64
N THR A 403 9.82 -2.44 -3.57
CA THR A 403 10.41 -1.71 -2.44
C THR A 403 10.71 -0.29 -2.87
N ALA A 404 10.46 0.68 -1.99
CA ALA A 404 10.75 2.09 -2.28
C ALA A 404 12.23 2.24 -2.67
N MET A 405 12.50 2.95 -3.76
CA MET A 405 13.85 3.07 -4.34
C MET A 405 14.87 3.65 -3.35
N SER A 406 14.41 4.50 -2.41
CA SER A 406 15.24 5.05 -1.32
C SER A 406 15.82 4.00 -0.36
N ARG A 407 15.38 2.73 -0.44
CA ARG A 407 15.78 1.63 0.46
C ARG A 407 16.59 0.54 -0.23
N ILE A 408 16.81 0.68 -1.53
CA ILE A 408 17.50 -0.32 -2.34
C ILE A 408 18.95 0.13 -2.52
N SER A 409 19.88 -0.82 -2.44
CA SER A 409 21.29 -0.53 -2.69
C SER A 409 21.54 -0.28 -4.18
N ALA A 410 22.59 0.47 -4.53
CA ALA A 410 22.94 0.72 -5.92
C ALA A 410 23.17 -0.60 -6.70
N ASP A 411 23.80 -1.60 -6.06
CA ASP A 411 24.07 -2.90 -6.67
C ASP A 411 22.79 -3.62 -7.10
N GLN A 412 21.74 -3.55 -6.28
CA GLN A 412 20.44 -4.14 -6.57
C GLN A 412 19.73 -3.43 -7.74
N LEU A 413 19.92 -2.12 -7.91
CA LEU A 413 19.35 -1.38 -9.04
C LEU A 413 19.98 -1.74 -10.39
N HIS A 414 21.20 -2.29 -10.38
CA HIS A 414 21.90 -2.73 -11.59
C HIS A 414 21.55 -4.16 -12.02
N CYS A 415 20.75 -4.89 -11.25
CA CYS A 415 20.36 -6.26 -11.59
C CYS A 415 19.45 -6.31 -12.84
N PRO A 416 19.71 -7.22 -13.81
CA PRO A 416 18.97 -7.28 -15.07
C PRO A 416 17.49 -7.67 -14.93
N ASP A 417 17.13 -8.31 -13.81
CA ASP A 417 15.74 -8.70 -13.49
C ASP A 417 15.00 -7.63 -12.67
N THR A 418 15.62 -6.47 -12.45
CA THR A 418 15.02 -5.40 -11.68
C THR A 418 14.34 -4.40 -12.59
N ARG A 419 13.12 -3.99 -12.23
CA ARG A 419 12.31 -3.02 -12.96
C ARG A 419 11.96 -1.84 -12.08
N HIS A 420 11.93 -0.67 -12.70
CA HIS A 420 11.32 0.52 -12.13
C HIS A 420 9.80 0.30 -12.09
N PHE A 421 9.19 0.60 -10.95
CA PHE A 421 7.75 0.53 -10.72
C PHE A 421 7.27 1.88 -10.17
N LEU A 422 6.64 2.68 -11.03
CA LEU A 422 6.28 4.07 -10.78
C LEU A 422 4.80 4.21 -10.46
N THR A 423 4.51 4.89 -9.36
CA THR A 423 3.15 5.11 -8.85
C THR A 423 2.78 6.59 -8.77
N SER A 424 3.54 7.47 -9.42
CA SER A 424 3.32 8.92 -9.44
C SER A 424 1.94 9.30 -10.01
N THR A 425 1.54 8.68 -11.11
CA THR A 425 0.22 8.86 -11.73
C THR A 425 -0.89 8.29 -10.84
N VAL A 426 -0.67 7.11 -10.25
CA VAL A 426 -1.58 6.51 -9.25
C VAL A 426 -1.80 7.44 -8.05
N THR A 427 -0.72 8.01 -7.52
CA THR A 427 -0.75 8.96 -6.40
C THR A 427 -1.57 10.22 -6.74
N SER A 428 -1.44 10.71 -7.97
CA SER A 428 -2.21 11.86 -8.46
C SER A 428 -3.70 11.53 -8.57
N SER A 429 -4.04 10.35 -9.11
CA SER A 429 -5.41 9.87 -9.20
C SER A 429 -6.04 9.60 -7.83
N LEU A 430 -5.29 9.06 -6.87
CA LEU A 430 -5.74 8.88 -5.49
C LEU A 430 -6.13 10.21 -4.84
N LYS A 431 -5.35 11.27 -5.07
CA LYS A 431 -5.67 12.61 -4.55
C LYS A 431 -7.01 13.12 -5.11
N THR A 432 -7.24 12.94 -6.41
CA THR A 432 -8.52 13.28 -7.05
C THR A 432 -9.68 12.47 -6.46
N LEU A 433 -9.49 11.16 -6.26
CA LEU A 433 -10.51 10.28 -5.66
C LEU A 433 -10.85 10.68 -4.22
N LEU A 434 -9.87 11.11 -3.44
CA LEU A 434 -10.07 11.57 -2.06
C LEU A 434 -10.88 12.88 -1.97
N GLU A 435 -10.82 13.71 -3.02
CA GLU A 435 -11.58 14.96 -3.15
C GLU A 435 -13.01 14.72 -3.65
N ASP A 436 -13.30 13.59 -4.30
CA ASP A 436 -14.62 13.26 -4.84
C ASP A 436 -15.68 13.16 -3.73
N LYS A 437 -16.71 14.01 -3.81
CA LYS A 437 -17.81 14.05 -2.83
C LYS A 437 -18.70 12.80 -2.87
N ALA A 438 -18.78 12.11 -4.02
CA ALA A 438 -19.63 10.92 -4.19
C ALA A 438 -19.02 9.67 -3.52
N MET A 439 -17.71 9.64 -3.28
CA MET A 439 -17.04 8.51 -2.67
C MET A 439 -17.43 8.33 -1.19
N SER A 440 -17.70 7.09 -0.80
CA SER A 440 -18.06 6.71 0.57
C SER A 440 -16.99 7.16 1.58
N PRO A 441 -17.38 7.63 2.78
CA PRO A 441 -16.43 7.97 3.84
C PRO A 441 -15.47 6.82 4.19
N VAL A 442 -15.95 5.57 4.13
CA VAL A 442 -15.13 4.39 4.42
C VAL A 442 -14.07 4.15 3.35
N ASP A 443 -14.40 4.35 2.07
CA ASP A 443 -13.42 4.29 0.97
C ASP A 443 -12.36 5.39 1.13
N LYS A 444 -12.78 6.62 1.45
CA LYS A 444 -11.85 7.74 1.68
C LYS A 444 -10.90 7.47 2.83
N GLN A 445 -11.39 6.88 3.93
CA GLN A 445 -10.55 6.52 5.05
C GLN A 445 -9.52 5.47 4.65
N LEU A 446 -9.94 4.42 3.96
CA LEU A 446 -9.06 3.35 3.46
C LEU A 446 -7.99 3.90 2.51
N LEU A 447 -8.38 4.75 1.56
CA LEU A 447 -7.43 5.38 0.63
C LEU A 447 -6.45 6.33 1.33
N ARG A 448 -6.88 7.07 2.36
CA ARG A 448 -5.99 7.90 3.19
C ARG A 448 -4.98 7.06 3.96
N GLN A 449 -5.40 5.91 4.48
CA GLN A 449 -4.52 4.99 5.22
C GLN A 449 -3.40 4.44 4.34
N ILE A 450 -3.71 4.08 3.09
CA ILE A 450 -2.74 3.46 2.16
C ILE A 450 -1.92 4.46 1.34
N SER A 451 -2.36 5.72 1.22
CA SER A 451 -1.68 6.74 0.40
C SER A 451 -0.17 6.90 0.73
N PRO A 452 0.25 6.99 2.00
CA PRO A 452 1.69 7.10 2.32
C PRO A 452 2.53 5.89 1.88
N ARG A 453 1.90 4.70 1.78
CA ARG A 453 2.56 3.47 1.32
C ARG A 453 2.83 3.53 -0.17
N ILE A 454 1.83 3.94 -0.95
CA ILE A 454 1.96 4.15 -2.40
C ILE A 454 2.91 5.30 -2.72
N GLU A 455 2.96 6.34 -1.90
CA GLU A 455 3.94 7.42 -2.06
C GLU A 455 5.39 6.97 -1.74
N GLY A 456 5.61 5.79 -1.16
CA GLY A 456 6.95 5.33 -0.76
C GLY A 456 7.50 6.03 0.50
N ASN A 457 6.70 6.90 1.13
CA ASN A 457 7.08 7.79 2.23
C ASN A 457 6.88 7.18 3.62
N TYR A 458 6.79 5.85 3.73
CA TYR A 458 6.42 5.15 4.97
C TYR A 458 7.62 4.78 5.83
N GLU A 459 8.28 5.75 6.48
CA GLU A 459 9.44 5.43 7.34
C GLU A 459 9.05 5.01 8.77
N ARG A 460 9.82 4.08 9.32
CA ARG A 460 9.76 3.81 10.76
C ARG A 460 10.33 5.03 11.49
N LYS A 461 9.50 5.64 12.33
CA LYS A 461 9.93 6.79 13.16
C LYS A 461 10.95 6.41 14.23
N TYR A 462 10.94 5.15 14.68
CA TYR A 462 11.75 4.68 15.80
C TYR A 462 12.59 3.46 15.40
N HIS A 463 13.82 3.43 15.90
CA HIS A 463 14.70 2.26 15.81
C HIS A 463 14.15 1.11 16.66
N ARG A 464 14.41 -0.13 16.25
CA ARG A 464 14.01 -1.33 16.99
C ARG A 464 15.22 -2.17 17.35
N GLN A 465 15.26 -2.62 18.59
CA GLN A 465 16.24 -3.55 19.10
C GLN A 465 15.68 -4.97 19.02
N THR A 466 16.46 -5.88 18.45
CA THR A 466 16.12 -7.31 18.40
C THR A 466 16.28 -7.92 19.77
N GLN A 467 15.30 -8.71 20.19
CA GLN A 467 15.30 -9.39 21.47
C GLN A 467 15.98 -10.77 21.30
N ILE A 468 17.14 -10.96 21.93
CA ILE A 468 17.90 -12.22 21.89
C ILE A 468 18.40 -12.53 23.32
N PRO A 469 17.97 -13.66 23.94
CA PRO A 469 16.95 -14.59 23.48
C PRO A 469 15.52 -13.98 23.54
N PRO A 470 14.53 -14.55 22.84
CA PRO A 470 13.14 -14.12 22.94
C PRO A 470 12.64 -14.14 24.38
N GLN A 471 11.93 -13.09 24.79
CA GLN A 471 11.36 -12.97 26.12
C GLN A 471 9.87 -13.34 26.09
N ASN A 472 9.42 -14.12 27.07
CA ASN A 472 8.01 -14.45 27.19
C ASN A 472 7.22 -13.30 27.82
N ILE A 473 6.05 -13.01 27.27
CA ILE A 473 5.13 -11.97 27.76
C ILE A 473 3.69 -12.50 27.80
N GLY A 474 2.86 -11.90 28.66
CA GLY A 474 1.41 -12.12 28.66
C GLY A 474 0.71 -11.09 27.78
N LEU A 475 -0.33 -11.52 27.07
CA LEU A 475 -1.18 -10.63 26.28
C LEU A 475 -2.64 -10.86 26.67
N ILE A 476 -3.37 -9.77 26.85
CA ILE A 476 -4.80 -9.75 27.18
C ILE A 476 -5.51 -8.99 26.06
N THR A 477 -6.62 -9.53 25.58
CA THR A 477 -7.31 -9.02 24.41
C THR A 477 -8.72 -8.62 24.76
N GLY A 478 -9.17 -7.46 24.28
CA GLY A 478 -10.54 -7.00 24.48
C GLY A 478 -10.72 -6.14 25.73
N LEU A 479 -11.57 -5.13 25.62
CA LEU A 479 -11.72 -4.08 26.64
C LEU A 479 -12.11 -4.62 28.02
N ALA A 480 -13.06 -5.57 28.05
CA ALA A 480 -13.59 -6.13 29.30
C ALA A 480 -12.52 -6.94 30.07
N ASP A 481 -11.79 -7.81 29.39
CA ASP A 481 -10.76 -8.65 30.01
C ASP A 481 -9.56 -7.81 30.47
N ILE A 482 -9.19 -6.80 29.69
CA ILE A 482 -8.17 -5.84 30.09
C ILE A 482 -8.61 -5.06 31.33
N HIS A 483 -9.86 -4.58 31.34
CA HIS A 483 -10.43 -3.86 32.49
C HIS A 483 -10.40 -4.74 33.74
N GLN A 484 -10.87 -5.98 33.65
CA GLN A 484 -10.85 -6.93 34.76
C GLN A 484 -9.43 -7.20 35.27
N TYR A 485 -8.45 -7.33 34.37
CA TYR A 485 -7.06 -7.54 34.76
C TYR A 485 -6.46 -6.33 35.48
N LEU A 486 -6.75 -5.11 35.02
CA LEU A 486 -6.29 -3.88 35.67
C LEU A 486 -6.91 -3.72 37.07
N MET A 487 -8.14 -4.22 37.28
CA MET A 487 -8.79 -4.26 38.59
C MET A 487 -8.15 -5.27 39.53
N GLN A 488 -7.88 -6.48 39.03
CA GLN A 488 -7.39 -7.62 39.80
C GLN A 488 -6.37 -8.39 38.96
N PRO A 489 -5.08 -7.99 39.00
CA PRO A 489 -4.04 -8.65 38.23
C PRO A 489 -3.95 -10.12 38.62
N SER A 490 -4.15 -11.00 37.63
CA SER A 490 -4.03 -12.45 37.77
C SER A 490 -2.74 -12.96 37.13
N ALA A 491 -2.30 -14.16 37.50
CA ALA A 491 -1.20 -14.81 36.79
C ALA A 491 -1.67 -15.18 35.37
N LEU A 492 -0.93 -14.74 34.35
CA LEU A 492 -1.18 -15.07 32.95
C LEU A 492 -0.16 -16.10 32.48
N GLU A 493 -0.59 -17.01 31.62
CA GLU A 493 0.34 -17.85 30.88
C GLU A 493 1.11 -16.97 29.88
N GLN A 494 2.43 -16.88 30.04
CA GLN A 494 3.29 -16.10 29.16
C GLN A 494 3.60 -16.88 27.88
N GLN A 495 2.60 -16.99 27.01
CA GLN A 495 2.66 -17.78 25.78
C GLN A 495 3.27 -17.02 24.58
N TRP A 496 3.45 -15.70 24.70
CA TRP A 496 3.92 -14.86 23.61
C TRP A 496 5.42 -14.60 23.69
N GLN A 497 6.12 -14.65 22.57
CA GLN A 497 7.54 -14.35 22.46
C GLN A 497 7.75 -12.95 21.88
N LEU A 498 8.42 -12.08 22.64
CA LEU A 498 8.92 -10.80 22.17
C LEU A 498 10.13 -11.01 21.25
N LEU A 499 10.03 -10.55 20.00
CA LEU A 499 11.08 -10.71 18.97
C LEU A 499 11.88 -9.42 18.75
N ASN A 500 11.23 -8.25 18.80
CA ASN A 500 11.91 -6.96 18.82
C ASN A 500 11.02 -5.88 19.46
N HIS A 501 11.63 -4.81 19.95
CA HIS A 501 10.92 -3.68 20.56
C HIS A 501 11.60 -2.35 20.24
N GLY A 502 10.88 -1.26 20.41
CA GLY A 502 11.36 0.12 20.33
C GLY A 502 10.39 1.04 21.04
N SER A 503 10.71 2.33 21.11
CA SER A 503 9.91 3.32 21.87
C SER A 503 8.46 3.45 21.39
N GLY A 504 8.18 3.14 20.11
CA GLY A 504 6.83 3.20 19.55
C GLY A 504 6.08 1.88 19.50
N GLY A 505 6.68 0.75 19.87
CA GLY A 505 6.02 -0.55 19.67
C GLY A 505 6.92 -1.77 19.69
N MET A 506 6.33 -2.93 19.42
CA MET A 506 7.02 -4.22 19.47
C MET A 506 6.54 -5.19 18.38
N LEU A 507 7.34 -6.25 18.16
CA LEU A 507 6.98 -7.43 17.39
C LEU A 507 6.94 -8.63 18.33
N ILE A 508 5.82 -9.32 18.34
CA ILE A 508 5.59 -10.50 19.17
C ILE A 508 5.16 -11.68 18.31
N SER A 509 5.37 -12.91 18.77
CA SER A 509 4.90 -14.12 18.10
C SER A 509 4.31 -15.16 19.05
N PHE A 510 3.38 -15.95 18.55
CA PHE A 510 2.71 -17.05 19.26
C PHE A 510 2.60 -18.27 18.35
N ASP A 511 2.77 -19.45 18.94
CA ASP A 511 2.61 -20.73 18.24
C ASP A 511 1.14 -21.16 18.29
N GLY A 512 0.34 -20.61 17.36
CA GLY A 512 -1.07 -20.92 17.15
C GLY A 512 -1.74 -19.90 16.23
N ASP A 513 -2.83 -20.30 15.57
CA ASP A 513 -3.55 -19.44 14.62
C ASP A 513 -4.57 -18.56 15.35
N LEU A 514 -4.35 -17.24 15.31
CA LEU A 514 -5.19 -16.24 15.97
C LEU A 514 -5.98 -15.38 14.99
N ASN A 515 -5.99 -15.74 13.70
CA ASN A 515 -6.59 -14.92 12.66
C ASN A 515 -8.06 -14.60 12.92
N ASP A 516 -8.76 -15.44 13.68
CA ASP A 516 -10.19 -15.33 14.00
C ASP A 516 -10.49 -14.60 15.32
N ILE A 517 -9.47 -14.34 16.15
CA ILE A 517 -9.63 -13.68 17.47
C ILE A 517 -9.13 -12.24 17.42
N MET A 518 -8.12 -11.96 16.57
CA MET A 518 -7.49 -10.65 16.51
C MET A 518 -7.50 -10.05 15.12
N GLN A 519 -7.65 -8.74 15.06
CA GLN A 519 -7.57 -7.94 13.84
C GLN A 519 -6.69 -6.71 14.06
N PRO A 520 -6.16 -6.08 13.00
CA PRO A 520 -5.58 -4.76 13.12
C PRO A 520 -6.58 -3.79 13.76
N GLY A 521 -6.10 -2.89 14.62
CA GLY A 521 -6.93 -2.00 15.44
C GLY A 521 -7.41 -2.57 16.77
N SER A 522 -7.29 -3.89 17.02
CA SER A 522 -7.63 -4.49 18.32
C SER A 522 -6.80 -3.87 19.46
N LEU A 523 -7.47 -3.57 20.57
CA LEU A 523 -6.84 -3.13 21.81
C LEU A 523 -6.34 -4.33 22.59
N VAL A 524 -5.08 -4.29 23.00
CA VAL A 524 -4.44 -5.33 23.80
C VAL A 524 -3.72 -4.74 25.00
N ALA A 525 -3.62 -5.50 26.07
CA ALA A 525 -2.77 -5.19 27.20
C ALA A 525 -1.60 -6.17 27.26
N ILE A 526 -0.41 -5.62 27.48
CA ILE A 526 0.83 -6.36 27.64
C ILE A 526 1.10 -6.45 29.14
N ALA A 527 1.13 -7.67 29.64
CA ALA A 527 1.41 -7.97 31.03
C ALA A 527 2.78 -8.66 31.10
N ASN A 528 3.75 -7.97 31.70
CA ASN A 528 5.05 -8.55 32.00
C ASN A 528 5.15 -8.76 33.51
N SER A 529 5.80 -9.82 33.96
CA SER A 529 5.89 -10.15 35.40
C SER A 529 6.72 -9.14 36.21
N LEU A 530 7.47 -8.26 35.53
CA LEU A 530 8.40 -7.31 36.13
C LEU A 530 8.02 -5.83 35.93
N ASP A 531 7.12 -5.53 34.99
CA ASP A 531 6.78 -4.16 34.60
C ASP A 531 5.29 -3.86 34.77
N ALA A 532 4.97 -2.57 34.92
CA ALA A 532 3.59 -2.11 34.88
C ALA A 532 2.92 -2.49 33.55
N CYS A 533 1.63 -2.85 33.61
CA CYS A 533 0.84 -3.19 32.44
C CYS A 533 0.84 -2.04 31.43
N GLN A 534 1.04 -2.37 30.15
CA GLN A 534 1.02 -1.41 29.04
C GLN A 534 -0.14 -1.69 28.10
N LEU A 535 -0.74 -0.65 27.54
CA LEU A 535 -1.70 -0.82 26.44
C LEU A 535 -1.02 -0.68 25.09
N ALA A 536 -1.53 -1.44 24.13
CA ALA A 536 -1.09 -1.36 22.75
C ALA A 536 -2.25 -1.61 21.78
N ILE A 537 -2.04 -1.22 20.53
CA ILE A 537 -2.95 -1.49 19.42
C ILE A 537 -2.25 -2.38 18.41
N THR A 538 -2.93 -3.43 17.96
CA THR A 538 -2.44 -4.27 16.87
C THR A 538 -2.40 -3.47 15.57
N ARG A 539 -1.25 -3.42 14.90
CA ARG A 539 -1.06 -2.67 13.64
C ARG A 539 -0.99 -3.53 12.41
N TRP A 540 -0.54 -4.76 12.56
CA TRP A 540 -0.60 -5.78 11.54
C TRP A 540 -0.49 -7.15 12.22
N LEU A 541 -1.02 -8.17 11.56
CA LEU A 541 -0.80 -9.55 11.96
C LEU A 541 -0.60 -10.44 10.73
N GLN A 542 0.14 -11.52 10.93
CA GLN A 542 0.35 -12.52 9.89
C GLN A 542 0.57 -13.89 10.52
N THR A 543 -0.10 -14.91 9.97
CA THR A 543 0.08 -16.31 10.39
C THR A 543 0.79 -17.10 9.31
N GLN A 544 1.96 -17.63 9.67
CA GLN A 544 2.78 -18.46 8.78
C GLN A 544 2.16 -19.86 8.57
N PRO A 545 2.48 -20.54 7.45
CA PRO A 545 2.22 -21.97 7.31
C PRO A 545 2.85 -22.73 8.48
N GLY A 546 2.05 -23.52 9.21
CA GLY A 546 2.46 -24.16 10.46
C GLY A 546 1.88 -23.52 11.72
N GLY A 547 1.16 -22.41 11.59
CA GLY A 547 0.36 -21.83 12.68
C GLY A 547 1.09 -20.80 13.54
N LYS A 548 2.31 -20.40 13.21
CA LYS A 548 3.00 -19.33 13.95
C LYS A 548 2.45 -17.96 13.57
N THR A 549 1.77 -17.29 14.50
CA THR A 549 1.25 -15.93 14.32
C THR A 549 2.26 -14.89 14.78
N SER A 550 2.46 -13.83 14.01
CA SER A 550 3.28 -12.66 14.35
C SER A 550 2.44 -11.40 14.34
N LEU A 551 2.69 -10.48 15.28
CA LEU A 551 1.97 -9.22 15.41
C LEU A 551 2.89 -8.04 15.61
N GLY A 552 2.60 -6.97 14.88
CA GLY A 552 3.15 -5.65 15.19
C GLY A 552 2.21 -4.91 16.13
N LEU A 553 2.73 -4.52 17.29
CA LEU A 553 2.00 -3.70 18.26
C LEU A 553 2.54 -2.27 18.27
N GLU A 554 1.65 -1.28 18.36
CA GLU A 554 1.98 0.10 18.70
C GLU A 554 1.60 0.37 20.15
N ILE A 555 2.58 0.78 20.96
CA ILE A 555 2.36 1.06 22.39
C ILE A 555 1.62 2.39 22.53
N ILE A 556 0.57 2.40 23.34
CA ILE A 556 -0.10 3.62 23.77
C ILE A 556 0.69 4.17 24.96
N THR A 557 1.20 5.41 24.82
CA THR A 557 1.97 6.06 25.88
C THR A 557 1.08 6.38 27.08
N GLY A 558 1.59 6.16 28.30
CA GLY A 558 0.89 6.42 29.55
C GLY A 558 0.63 5.15 30.36
N THR A 559 0.02 5.32 31.53
CA THR A 559 -0.31 4.21 32.44
C THR A 559 -1.81 3.92 32.38
N PRO A 560 -2.22 2.70 32.03
CA PRO A 560 -3.64 2.35 32.00
C PRO A 560 -4.20 2.16 33.40
N VAL A 561 -5.38 2.72 33.63
CA VAL A 561 -6.12 2.63 34.89
C VAL A 561 -7.56 2.22 34.60
N ALA A 562 -8.04 1.17 35.27
CA ALA A 562 -9.44 0.77 35.20
C ALA A 562 -10.32 1.77 35.94
N LYS A 563 -11.41 2.15 35.29
CA LYS A 563 -12.48 3.02 35.80
C LYS A 563 -13.83 2.49 35.34
N TYR A 564 -14.91 3.09 35.83
CA TYR A 564 -16.24 2.86 35.30
C TYR A 564 -16.77 4.15 34.68
N CYS A 565 -17.70 4.01 33.74
CA CYS A 565 -18.50 5.14 33.29
C CYS A 565 -19.99 4.84 33.40
N VAL A 566 -20.77 5.89 33.58
CA VAL A 566 -22.23 5.83 33.55
C VAL A 566 -22.70 6.61 32.34
N SER A 567 -23.26 5.90 31.36
CA SER A 567 -24.03 6.51 30.28
C SER A 567 -25.51 6.59 30.69
N SER A 568 -26.34 7.29 29.91
CA SER A 568 -27.74 7.65 30.18
C SER A 568 -28.72 6.55 30.64
N HIS A 569 -28.27 5.30 30.80
CA HIS A 569 -29.04 4.14 31.25
C HIS A 569 -28.62 3.58 32.64
N GLU A 570 -27.87 4.35 33.45
CA GLU A 570 -27.50 4.01 34.86
C GLU A 570 -26.68 2.72 35.07
N LEU A 571 -26.24 2.03 34.01
CA LEU A 571 -25.35 0.87 34.12
C LEU A 571 -23.88 1.30 34.15
N HIS A 572 -23.13 0.82 35.13
CA HIS A 572 -21.68 0.94 35.18
C HIS A 572 -21.05 0.13 34.04
N GLN A 573 -20.40 0.81 33.11
CA GLN A 573 -19.70 0.20 31.98
C GLN A 573 -18.19 0.30 32.18
N PRO A 574 -17.41 -0.71 31.75
CA PRO A 574 -15.96 -0.70 31.87
C PRO A 574 -15.37 0.45 31.04
N LEU A 575 -14.46 1.18 31.67
CA LEU A 575 -13.72 2.29 31.08
C LEU A 575 -12.24 2.13 31.41
N ILE A 576 -11.36 2.34 30.44
CA ILE A 576 -9.93 2.43 30.72
C ILE A 576 -9.47 3.84 30.41
N GLU A 577 -8.82 4.47 31.38
CA GLU A 577 -8.14 5.73 31.19
C GLU A 577 -6.65 5.50 31.05
N VAL A 578 -6.03 6.14 30.07
CA VAL A 578 -4.57 6.20 29.94
C VAL A 578 -4.08 7.52 30.51
N VAL A 579 -3.38 7.43 31.64
CA VAL A 579 -2.85 8.58 32.37
C VAL A 579 -1.45 8.92 31.87
N GLU A 580 -1.27 10.13 31.35
CA GLU A 580 0.04 10.69 30.99
C GLU A 580 0.47 11.71 32.03
N LYS A 581 1.77 11.75 32.38
CA LYS A 581 2.29 12.60 33.48
C LYS A 581 2.10 14.11 33.24
N ASP A 582 2.06 14.54 31.98
CA ASP A 582 2.08 15.95 31.60
C ASP A 582 0.73 16.48 31.05
N ASP A 583 -0.30 15.64 30.94
CA ASP A 583 -1.62 16.04 30.40
C ASP A 583 -2.75 15.81 31.42
N ALA A 584 -2.77 16.64 32.46
CA ALA A 584 -3.81 16.57 33.49
C ALA A 584 -5.19 17.01 33.00
N LEU A 585 -5.28 17.83 31.95
CA LEU A 585 -6.55 18.43 31.48
C LEU A 585 -7.30 17.52 30.51
N ASN A 586 -6.58 16.72 29.72
CA ASN A 586 -7.20 15.77 28.82
C ASN A 586 -7.18 14.36 29.41
N ALA A 587 -8.22 13.60 29.13
CA ALA A 587 -8.34 12.20 29.49
C ALA A 587 -8.39 11.36 28.22
N ASN A 588 -7.42 10.49 27.99
CA ASN A 588 -7.45 9.52 26.90
C ASN A 588 -8.21 8.27 27.37
N LEU A 589 -9.41 8.06 26.83
CA LEU A 589 -10.39 7.11 27.34
C LEU A 589 -10.70 6.04 26.30
N PHE A 590 -10.82 4.81 26.76
CA PHE A 590 -11.27 3.65 26.01
C PHE A 590 -12.53 3.09 26.67
N ALA A 591 -13.62 3.04 25.93
CA ALA A 591 -14.91 2.56 26.41
C ALA A 591 -15.54 1.57 25.42
N ALA A 592 -16.56 0.85 25.87
CA ALA A 592 -17.33 0.00 24.98
C ALA A 592 -17.92 0.82 23.81
N LYS A 593 -18.10 0.15 22.67
CA LYS A 593 -18.66 0.77 21.48
C LYS A 593 -20.01 1.44 21.77
N GLY A 594 -20.17 2.69 21.32
CA GLY A 594 -21.40 3.47 21.46
C GLY A 594 -21.44 4.37 22.69
N VAL A 595 -20.41 4.35 23.54
CA VAL A 595 -20.29 5.26 24.70
C VAL A 595 -19.94 6.68 24.26
N TYR A 596 -19.09 6.83 23.24
CA TYR A 596 -18.67 8.15 22.78
C TYR A 596 -19.82 8.88 22.08
N LEU A 597 -20.14 10.07 22.60
CA LEU A 597 -21.06 11.03 21.97
C LEU A 597 -20.44 12.42 22.08
N THR A 598 -20.17 13.05 20.94
CA THR A 598 -19.52 14.37 20.88
C THR A 598 -20.27 15.40 21.72
N ASP A 599 -19.51 16.21 22.48
CA ASP A 599 -19.98 17.29 23.36
C ASP A 599 -20.92 16.87 24.50
N LYS A 600 -21.08 15.57 24.75
CA LYS A 600 -21.78 15.08 25.94
C LYS A 600 -20.82 14.89 27.12
N ALA A 601 -21.36 15.07 28.31
CA ALA A 601 -20.67 14.76 29.55
C ALA A 601 -20.77 13.26 29.85
N LEU A 602 -19.68 12.70 30.35
CA LEU A 602 -19.56 11.32 30.82
C LEU A 602 -19.18 11.37 32.30
N THR A 603 -19.97 10.71 33.14
CA THR A 603 -19.59 10.51 34.54
C THR A 603 -18.64 9.34 34.61
N VAL A 604 -17.42 9.60 35.05
CA VAL A 604 -16.35 8.62 35.26
C VAL A 604 -16.20 8.38 36.75
N ILE A 605 -16.09 7.11 37.14
CA ILE A 605 -16.04 6.66 38.53
C ILE A 605 -14.74 5.87 38.68
N ASP A 606 -13.88 6.28 39.61
CA ASP A 606 -12.68 5.52 39.95
C ASP A 606 -12.98 4.37 40.92
N LEU A 607 -11.93 3.66 41.35
CA LEU A 607 -12.07 2.47 42.19
C LEU A 607 -12.40 2.81 43.65
N ASP A 608 -12.13 4.04 44.06
CA ASP A 608 -12.42 4.58 45.38
C ASP A 608 -13.83 5.23 45.42
N ASN A 609 -14.64 5.02 44.37
CA ASN A 609 -15.96 5.62 44.15
C ASN A 609 -15.97 7.15 44.04
N HIS A 610 -14.83 7.79 43.76
CA HIS A 610 -14.84 9.20 43.39
C HIS A 610 -15.38 9.37 41.97
N GLN A 611 -16.30 10.32 41.85
CA GLN A 611 -16.95 10.64 40.59
C GLN A 611 -16.35 11.92 40.01
N GLU A 612 -16.04 11.88 38.73
CA GLU A 612 -15.62 13.02 37.93
C GLU A 612 -16.50 13.13 36.69
N VAL A 613 -16.86 14.36 36.31
CA VAL A 613 -17.58 14.61 35.06
C VAL A 613 -16.60 15.09 34.00
N ILE A 614 -16.44 14.27 32.95
CA ILE A 614 -15.56 14.55 31.82
C ILE A 614 -16.39 14.92 30.60
N THR A 615 -16.05 16.02 29.93
CA THR A 615 -16.74 16.42 28.68
C THR A 615 -16.05 15.80 27.48
N MET A 616 -16.75 14.99 26.69
CA MET A 616 -16.19 14.31 25.52
C MET A 616 -15.86 15.30 24.40
N ALA A 617 -14.58 15.49 24.09
CA ALA A 617 -14.13 16.53 23.18
C ALA A 617 -13.84 16.02 21.76
N LYS A 618 -13.18 14.86 21.62
CA LYS A 618 -12.70 14.40 20.31
C LYS A 618 -12.67 12.87 20.21
N ALA A 619 -13.29 12.32 19.18
CA ALA A 619 -13.08 10.93 18.79
C ALA A 619 -11.65 10.74 18.24
N VAL A 620 -10.96 9.71 18.72
CA VAL A 620 -9.64 9.31 18.24
C VAL A 620 -9.76 8.11 17.31
N ALA A 621 -10.42 7.05 17.78
CA ALA A 621 -10.64 5.83 17.02
C ALA A 621 -11.98 5.20 17.43
N SER A 622 -12.56 4.42 16.53
CA SER A 622 -13.85 3.77 16.76
C SER A 622 -13.83 2.43 16.01
N THR A 623 -13.74 1.33 16.75
CA THR A 623 -13.62 -0.03 16.20
C THR A 623 -14.94 -0.79 16.39
N LEU A 624 -14.98 -2.10 16.15
CA LEU A 624 -16.15 -2.92 16.52
C LEU A 624 -16.24 -3.13 18.04
N ASP A 625 -15.11 -3.09 18.74
CA ASP A 625 -15.02 -3.51 20.14
C ASP A 625 -14.99 -2.34 21.12
N TYR A 626 -14.45 -1.19 20.71
CA TYR A 626 -14.28 -0.02 21.57
C TYR A 626 -14.35 1.32 20.81
N ASP A 627 -14.62 2.37 21.57
CA ASP A 627 -14.38 3.75 21.19
C ASP A 627 -13.20 4.31 21.99
N GLN A 628 -12.27 4.96 21.29
CA GLN A 628 -11.20 5.76 21.89
C GLN A 628 -11.49 7.24 21.67
N PHE A 629 -11.43 8.03 22.73
CA PHE A 629 -11.70 9.46 22.67
C PHE A 629 -10.93 10.25 23.71
N ILE A 630 -10.73 11.53 23.41
CA ILE A 630 -10.20 12.50 24.35
C ILE A 630 -11.37 13.21 25.02
N GLY A 631 -11.41 13.13 26.35
CA GLY A 631 -12.28 13.93 27.21
C GLY A 631 -11.53 15.11 27.83
N ARG A 632 -12.24 16.15 28.22
CA ARG A 632 -11.71 17.31 28.95
C ARG A 632 -12.25 17.34 30.37
N ARG A 633 -11.32 17.50 31.32
CA ARG A 633 -11.65 17.76 32.73
C ARG A 633 -12.01 19.22 32.93
N LYS A 634 -12.88 19.49 33.91
CA LYS A 634 -13.04 20.86 34.41
C LYS A 634 -11.79 21.22 35.18
N ALA A 635 -11.16 22.34 34.82
CA ALA A 635 -10.03 22.86 35.60
C ALA A 635 -10.48 23.03 37.05
N LYS A 636 -9.77 22.38 38.00
CA LYS A 636 -9.95 22.68 39.42
C LYS A 636 -9.54 24.14 39.60
N HIS A 637 -10.50 25.02 39.90
CA HIS A 637 -10.17 26.35 40.43
C HIS A 637 -9.51 26.13 41.79
N THR A 638 -8.19 26.12 41.82
CA THR A 638 -7.43 26.30 43.06
C THR A 638 -7.64 27.73 43.51
N PHE A 639 -8.59 27.95 44.41
CA PHE A 639 -8.56 29.13 45.27
C PHE A 639 -7.36 28.94 46.21
N HIS A 640 -6.38 29.82 46.08
CA HIS A 640 -5.24 29.93 46.98
C HIS A 640 -5.67 30.42 48.36
#